data_AF-A0A2S5ZAC4-F1
#
_entry.id   AF-A0A2S5ZAC4-F1
#
_cell.length_a   1.000
_cell.length_b   1.000
_cell.length_c   1.000
_cell.angle_alpha   90.00
_cell.angle_beta   90.00
_cell.angle_gamma   90.00
#
_symmetry.space_group_name_H-M   'P 1'
#
loop_
_entity.id
_entity.type
_entity.pdbx_description
1 polymer ?
#
loop_
_entity_poly.entity_id
_entity_poly.type
_entity_poly.pdbx_seq_one_letter_code
_entity_poly.pdbx_strand_id
1 'polypeptide(L)'
;MSVPDKIEAPVEDERDRRIAELEAENERLRRIRDALIVRVESGSAHKPEPYAAFEHSVVLAEQVRERTEALNQAMEQLKGSNKALSRAREEAETTRQRLSDAIESIADGFVLFDNQHCLIQSNSRFRSYWRHAGVDAPGQGTRIAELKRQAVACGLVLEEHSHPDSEGVVFLLANGRWVQVTERPTREGGLVVLYSDITDVKNSEMARRIKALEESERWIRVVTDHVPALIAYIGADMTIQFCNKVYESWYGRKGESPLGKRLNEVHSPEFYQRLLPQILDVMDGHNVTFEFEETGEQGEVRHMLRSYVPNFDEQGDIIGFFVLIRDITDRRKTALALEQAYDNLERRVKERTAALTGLNNQLRQEITERAAVEARLRDAKLEAERANLSKTKFLAAVSHDLLQPLNAARLFTSALLEQSFGPKAEGLVRSVSTSLDDVENLLGTLVDISKLDAGVIKPDVTAFDLRDLLNNIAREFRQMAMAEGLRLDFIASSAIVESDSQLLARILRNFLTNAIRYTGNGRILLGCRRQKDHVLLQVWDTGPGIPEDKLTEIFQEFKRIRPAGSQPDKGLGLGLAIVDKISRMLGHEVTVNSIEGKGSVFSVRVPVGRLKPRQPVADQNRAVSFDSGLGGARIWVIDNDQSICQGMQTLLEGWDCQVVTAVSLEDLERQLDPASSAVDLILADYHLDNDENGVDVVAEINGRRRCPAPVVMITANYTNELKQHIRELGHLLMNKPVKPLKLRSALSHLLRN
;
A
#
# COMPACT_ATOMS: atom_id res chain seq x y z
N MET A 1 58.55 -22.10 -30.69
CA MET A 1 58.98 -21.53 -29.39
C MET A 1 57.91 -21.95 -28.38
N SER A 2 57.98 -23.13 -27.72
CA SER A 2 59.02 -23.65 -26.81
C SER A 2 59.20 -22.68 -25.64
N VAL A 3 58.85 -22.99 -24.39
CA VAL A 3 59.41 -24.04 -23.48
C VAL A 3 58.43 -24.24 -22.27
N PRO A 4 58.46 -25.40 -21.55
CA PRO A 4 57.28 -26.10 -21.03
C PRO A 4 57.18 -26.30 -19.49
N ASP A 5 56.10 -27.03 -19.12
CA ASP A 5 55.66 -27.66 -17.86
C ASP A 5 56.74 -28.25 -16.92
N LYS A 6 56.42 -28.21 -15.61
CA LYS A 6 56.94 -29.14 -14.60
C LYS A 6 55.83 -29.62 -13.66
N ILE A 7 55.85 -30.94 -13.47
CA ILE A 7 54.85 -31.84 -12.90
C ILE A 7 55.08 -32.04 -11.38
N GLU A 8 53.99 -32.11 -10.61
CA GLU A 8 53.92 -32.58 -9.21
C GLU A 8 53.64 -34.10 -9.14
N ALA A 9 54.34 -34.83 -8.27
CA ALA A 9 54.02 -36.19 -7.75
C ALA A 9 54.97 -36.55 -6.56
N PRO A 10 54.66 -37.53 -5.66
CA PRO A 10 53.66 -37.45 -4.59
C PRO A 10 54.15 -37.94 -3.20
N VAL A 11 53.36 -37.68 -2.14
CA VAL A 11 53.64 -37.89 -0.69
C VAL A 11 53.10 -39.25 -0.16
N GLU A 12 52.93 -40.28 -1.01
CA GLU A 12 52.27 -41.56 -0.64
C GLU A 12 53.19 -42.65 -0.06
N ASP A 13 54.52 -42.59 -0.21
CA ASP A 13 55.42 -43.75 0.04
C ASP A 13 55.78 -44.01 1.54
N GLU A 14 55.55 -43.05 2.44
CA GLU A 14 55.93 -43.19 3.86
C GLU A 14 54.80 -43.76 4.74
N ARG A 15 53.54 -43.61 4.31
CA ARG A 15 52.36 -44.11 5.03
C ARG A 15 52.15 -45.61 4.81
N ASP A 16 52.40 -46.10 3.61
CA ASP A 16 52.22 -47.51 3.25
C ASP A 16 53.27 -48.42 3.92
N ARG A 17 54.49 -47.90 4.14
CA ARG A 17 55.51 -48.59 4.95
C ARG A 17 55.08 -48.82 6.40
N ARG A 18 54.38 -47.86 7.00
CA ARG A 18 53.95 -47.97 8.41
C ARG A 18 52.77 -48.93 8.58
N ILE A 19 51.92 -49.05 7.57
CA ILE A 19 50.81 -50.02 7.56
C ILE A 19 51.36 -51.45 7.45
N ALA A 20 52.34 -51.68 6.58
CA ALA A 20 52.96 -53.00 6.41
C ALA A 20 53.66 -53.52 7.69
N GLU A 21 54.34 -52.65 8.46
CA GLU A 21 54.93 -53.03 9.75
C GLU A 21 53.89 -53.46 10.79
N LEU A 22 52.77 -52.74 10.88
CA LEU A 22 51.72 -53.02 11.84
C LEU A 22 50.94 -54.30 11.50
N GLU A 23 50.79 -54.61 10.22
CA GLU A 23 50.16 -55.87 9.77
C GLU A 23 51.03 -57.10 10.11
N ALA A 24 52.35 -57.00 9.94
CA ALA A 24 53.29 -58.08 10.30
C ALA A 24 53.31 -58.38 11.81
N GLU A 25 53.25 -57.35 12.65
CA GLU A 25 53.18 -57.50 14.11
C GLU A 25 51.87 -58.19 14.56
N ASN A 26 50.75 -57.82 13.92
CA ASN A 26 49.44 -58.41 14.23
C ASN A 26 49.36 -59.90 13.87
N GLU A 27 49.98 -60.29 12.75
CA GLU A 27 50.04 -61.69 12.33
C GLU A 27 50.87 -62.56 13.29
N ARG A 28 51.96 -62.00 13.82
CA ARG A 28 52.83 -62.68 14.80
C ARG A 28 52.10 -62.94 16.11
N LEU A 29 51.35 -61.96 16.62
CA LEU A 29 50.57 -62.10 17.85
C LEU A 29 49.45 -63.15 17.73
N ARG A 30 48.81 -63.27 16.56
CA ARG A 30 47.78 -64.29 16.32
C ARG A 30 48.34 -65.72 16.36
N ARG A 31 49.54 -65.97 15.82
CA ARG A 31 50.17 -67.32 15.85
C ARG A 31 50.52 -67.78 17.27
N ILE A 32 50.96 -66.88 18.15
CA ILE A 32 51.32 -67.23 19.54
C ILE A 32 50.07 -67.66 20.32
N ARG A 33 48.96 -66.94 20.14
CA ARG A 33 47.67 -67.28 20.75
C ARG A 33 47.22 -68.68 20.34
N ASP A 34 47.29 -69.02 19.05
CA ASP A 34 46.77 -70.29 18.56
C ASP A 34 47.64 -71.48 19.00
N ALA A 35 48.96 -71.30 19.16
CA ALA A 35 49.87 -72.34 19.65
C ALA A 35 49.67 -72.72 21.13
N LEU A 36 49.20 -71.79 21.98
CA LEU A 36 48.96 -72.04 23.40
C LEU A 36 47.69 -72.86 23.64
N ILE A 37 46.67 -72.69 22.79
CA ILE A 37 45.40 -73.43 22.90
C ILE A 37 45.60 -74.91 22.56
N VAL A 38 46.39 -75.22 21.51
CA VAL A 38 46.66 -76.60 21.07
C VAL A 38 47.42 -77.43 22.12
N ARG A 39 48.21 -76.82 23.01
CA ARG A 39 49.06 -77.55 23.98
C ARG A 39 48.32 -77.98 25.25
N VAL A 40 47.26 -77.26 25.63
CA VAL A 40 46.43 -77.66 26.78
C VAL A 40 45.48 -78.79 26.39
N GLU A 41 45.09 -78.86 25.12
CA GLU A 41 44.13 -79.85 24.63
C GLU A 41 44.77 -81.21 24.24
N SER A 42 46.10 -81.38 24.33
CA SER A 42 46.81 -82.54 23.73
C SER A 42 47.64 -83.47 24.66
N GLY A 43 47.39 -83.52 25.98
CA GLY A 43 48.07 -84.50 26.88
C GLY A 43 47.11 -85.43 27.67
N SER A 44 47.07 -86.73 27.35
CA SER A 44 46.04 -87.73 27.73
C SER A 44 46.51 -88.94 28.61
N ALA A 45 45.73 -89.31 29.66
CA ALA A 45 45.24 -90.62 30.22
C ALA A 45 46.07 -91.88 30.73
N HIS A 46 45.65 -92.46 31.91
CA HIS A 46 45.55 -93.90 32.44
C HIS A 46 46.39 -94.56 33.65
N LYS A 47 45.83 -94.62 34.92
CA LYS A 47 45.57 -95.68 36.03
C LYS A 47 46.63 -96.62 36.86
N PRO A 48 46.33 -97.31 38.06
CA PRO A 48 47.06 -97.32 39.42
C PRO A 48 47.41 -98.67 40.25
N GLU A 49 48.12 -98.62 41.45
CA GLU A 49 47.93 -99.30 42.83
C GLU A 49 49.17 -99.52 43.82
N PRO A 50 49.25 -98.95 45.09
CA PRO A 50 49.89 -99.53 46.34
C PRO A 50 49.51 -98.95 47.78
N TYR A 51 48.33 -99.17 48.39
CA TYR A 51 47.84 -98.36 49.56
C TYR A 51 47.85 -98.98 50.99
N ALA A 52 47.91 -100.31 51.18
CA ALA A 52 47.50 -100.93 52.47
C ALA A 52 48.51 -100.93 53.64
N ALA A 53 49.83 -101.00 53.41
CA ALA A 53 50.83 -101.17 54.48
C ALA A 53 51.05 -99.92 55.36
N PHE A 54 50.55 -98.78 54.91
CA PHE A 54 50.67 -97.47 55.57
C PHE A 54 49.80 -97.36 56.84
N GLU A 55 48.74 -98.17 56.98
CA GLU A 55 47.74 -98.01 58.04
C GLU A 55 48.25 -98.27 59.47
N HIS A 56 49.16 -99.22 59.68
CA HIS A 56 49.43 -99.74 61.03
C HIS A 56 50.48 -98.93 61.83
N SER A 57 51.41 -98.25 61.17
CA SER A 57 52.40 -97.36 61.82
C SER A 57 51.80 -96.01 62.21
N VAL A 58 50.69 -95.66 61.57
CA VAL A 58 49.92 -94.45 61.84
C VAL A 58 49.30 -94.52 63.24
N VAL A 59 48.70 -95.65 63.63
CA VAL A 59 47.97 -95.79 64.90
C VAL A 59 48.83 -95.56 66.16
N LEU A 60 50.07 -96.05 66.20
CA LEU A 60 50.94 -95.90 67.40
C LEU A 60 51.53 -94.49 67.52
N ALA A 61 51.86 -93.87 66.38
CA ALA A 61 52.24 -92.46 66.34
C ALA A 61 51.08 -91.56 66.76
N GLU A 62 49.83 -91.95 66.46
CA GLU A 62 48.62 -91.26 66.89
C GLU A 62 48.53 -91.17 68.43
N GLN A 63 48.73 -92.28 69.16
CA GLN A 63 48.53 -92.30 70.62
C GLN A 63 49.55 -91.47 71.42
N VAL A 64 50.84 -91.46 71.01
CA VAL A 64 51.87 -90.63 71.68
C VAL A 64 51.68 -89.16 71.35
N ARG A 65 51.24 -88.86 70.13
CA ARG A 65 50.84 -87.51 69.71
C ARG A 65 49.66 -87.03 70.57
N GLU A 66 48.62 -87.85 70.72
CA GLU A 66 47.42 -87.52 71.51
C GLU A 66 47.73 -87.15 72.97
N ARG A 67 48.55 -87.93 73.69
CA ARG A 67 48.87 -87.63 75.10
C ARG A 67 49.72 -86.37 75.30
N THR A 68 50.65 -86.11 74.39
CA THR A 68 51.52 -84.92 74.46
C THR A 68 50.76 -83.66 74.03
N GLU A 69 49.84 -83.81 73.07
CA GLU A 69 48.87 -82.77 72.70
C GLU A 69 47.94 -82.44 73.86
N ALA A 70 47.39 -83.43 74.57
CA ALA A 70 46.47 -83.20 75.69
C ALA A 70 47.11 -82.39 76.83
N LEU A 71 48.37 -82.69 77.20
CA LEU A 71 49.06 -81.98 78.29
C LEU A 71 49.46 -80.55 77.88
N ASN A 72 49.97 -80.37 76.66
CA ASN A 72 50.28 -79.04 76.14
C ASN A 72 49.00 -78.20 75.98
N GLN A 73 47.89 -78.81 75.56
CA GLN A 73 46.59 -78.13 75.51
C GLN A 73 46.13 -77.65 76.89
N ALA A 74 46.29 -78.45 77.94
CA ALA A 74 45.88 -78.07 79.30
C ALA A 74 46.70 -76.92 79.89
N MET A 75 48.03 -76.93 79.74
CA MET A 75 48.88 -75.82 80.22
C MET A 75 48.67 -74.53 79.40
N GLU A 76 48.47 -74.64 78.09
CA GLU A 76 48.16 -73.51 77.23
C GLU A 76 46.80 -72.89 77.59
N GLN A 77 45.79 -73.73 77.91
CA GLN A 77 44.49 -73.27 78.40
C GLN A 77 44.58 -72.51 79.73
N LEU A 78 45.36 -73.02 80.70
CA LEU A 78 45.45 -72.41 82.03
C LEU A 78 46.23 -71.08 81.99
N LYS A 79 47.30 -71.02 81.20
CA LYS A 79 48.08 -69.80 80.95
C LYS A 79 47.28 -68.76 80.16
N GLY A 80 46.47 -69.22 79.19
CA GLY A 80 45.52 -68.39 78.45
C GLY A 80 44.45 -67.79 79.37
N SER A 81 43.85 -68.60 80.24
CA SER A 81 42.76 -68.16 81.13
C SER A 81 43.23 -67.12 82.17
N ASN A 82 44.39 -67.32 82.79
CA ASN A 82 44.89 -66.38 83.80
C ASN A 82 45.34 -65.04 83.18
N LYS A 83 45.91 -65.08 81.97
CA LYS A 83 46.28 -63.87 81.22
C LYS A 83 45.05 -63.12 80.69
N ALA A 84 43.99 -63.84 80.32
CA ALA A 84 42.71 -63.25 79.95
C ALA A 84 42.03 -62.58 81.16
N LEU A 85 42.05 -63.20 82.33
CA LEU A 85 41.44 -62.64 83.55
C LEU A 85 42.13 -61.36 84.03
N SER A 86 43.47 -61.32 84.02
CA SER A 86 44.22 -60.11 84.39
C SER A 86 43.96 -58.95 83.43
N ARG A 87 43.90 -59.21 82.12
CA ARG A 87 43.56 -58.20 81.11
C ARG A 87 42.14 -57.69 81.27
N ALA A 88 41.18 -58.59 81.50
CA ALA A 88 39.78 -58.21 81.72
C ALA A 88 39.61 -57.33 82.96
N ARG A 89 40.39 -57.56 84.03
CA ARG A 89 40.35 -56.74 85.24
C ARG A 89 40.95 -55.34 85.03
N GLU A 90 42.10 -55.23 84.38
CA GLU A 90 42.69 -53.93 84.03
C GLU A 90 41.81 -53.13 83.05
N GLU A 91 41.22 -53.79 82.05
CA GLU A 91 40.26 -53.15 81.12
C GLU A 91 39.01 -52.66 81.84
N ALA A 92 38.44 -53.44 82.78
CA ALA A 92 37.28 -53.02 83.55
C ALA A 92 37.60 -51.80 84.44
N GLU A 93 38.76 -51.79 85.09
CA GLU A 93 39.16 -50.71 86.00
C GLU A 93 39.48 -49.41 85.26
N THR A 94 40.17 -49.51 84.11
CA THR A 94 40.41 -48.37 83.22
C THR A 94 39.13 -47.84 82.57
N THR A 95 38.19 -48.72 82.21
CA THR A 95 36.87 -48.32 81.69
C THR A 95 36.05 -47.58 82.74
N ARG A 96 36.04 -48.07 83.99
CA ARG A 96 35.36 -47.40 85.11
C ARG A 96 35.94 -46.01 85.39
N GLN A 97 37.26 -45.87 85.37
CA GLN A 97 37.91 -44.57 85.57
C GLN A 97 37.57 -43.59 84.43
N ARG A 98 37.66 -44.04 83.16
CA ARG A 98 37.29 -43.23 81.99
C ARG A 98 35.84 -42.76 82.04
N LEU A 99 34.90 -43.60 82.48
CA LEU A 99 33.50 -43.22 82.65
C LEU A 99 33.32 -42.16 83.75
N SER A 100 34.02 -42.29 84.88
CA SER A 100 33.98 -41.30 85.96
C SER A 100 34.54 -39.94 85.52
N ASP A 101 35.66 -39.93 84.81
CA ASP A 101 36.27 -38.71 84.29
C ASP A 101 35.38 -38.05 83.22
N ALA A 102 34.75 -38.85 82.35
CA ALA A 102 33.78 -38.37 81.38
C ALA A 102 32.59 -37.68 82.06
N ILE A 103 32.00 -38.29 83.10
CA ILE A 103 30.89 -37.72 83.86
C ILE A 103 31.29 -36.41 84.57
N GLU A 104 32.50 -36.34 85.13
CA GLU A 104 33.01 -35.12 85.75
C GLU A 104 33.26 -33.97 84.76
N SER A 105 33.55 -34.29 83.49
CA SER A 105 33.80 -33.29 82.44
C SER A 105 32.54 -32.73 81.75
N ILE A 106 31.35 -33.30 81.99
CA ILE A 106 30.10 -32.82 81.39
C ILE A 106 29.79 -31.40 81.89
N ALA A 107 29.42 -30.51 80.95
CA ALA A 107 29.09 -29.12 81.24
C ALA A 107 27.84 -28.95 82.13
N ASP A 108 26.93 -29.92 82.05
CA ASP A 108 25.70 -30.00 82.83
C ASP A 108 25.94 -30.65 84.19
N GLY A 109 25.10 -30.30 85.17
CA GLY A 109 25.05 -31.05 86.43
C GLY A 109 24.56 -32.46 86.16
N PHE A 110 25.34 -33.47 86.51
CA PHE A 110 25.00 -34.88 86.31
C PHE A 110 24.77 -35.55 87.67
N VAL A 111 23.67 -36.27 87.80
CA VAL A 111 23.37 -37.11 88.96
C VAL A 111 22.81 -38.46 88.52
N LEU A 112 23.37 -39.54 89.05
CA LEU A 112 22.92 -40.91 88.84
C LEU A 112 22.36 -41.50 90.13
N PHE A 113 21.18 -42.10 90.05
CA PHE A 113 20.47 -42.78 91.13
C PHE A 113 20.30 -44.27 90.83
N ASP A 114 20.28 -45.10 91.87
CA ASP A 114 20.00 -46.53 91.78
C ASP A 114 18.50 -46.82 91.54
N ASN A 115 18.14 -48.11 91.47
CA ASN A 115 16.77 -48.58 91.28
C ASN A 115 15.83 -48.31 92.49
N GLN A 116 16.38 -47.88 93.63
CA GLN A 116 15.63 -47.39 94.80
C GLN A 116 15.61 -45.85 94.85
N HIS A 117 16.07 -45.20 93.77
CA HIS A 117 16.23 -43.76 93.62
C HIS A 117 17.13 -43.09 94.67
N CYS A 118 18.15 -43.82 95.16
CA CYS A 118 19.20 -43.30 96.02
C CYS A 118 20.41 -42.85 95.19
N LEU A 119 21.01 -41.71 95.56
CA LEU A 119 22.12 -41.11 94.83
C LEU A 119 23.35 -42.03 94.84
N ILE A 120 23.81 -42.45 93.67
CA ILE A 120 25.04 -43.23 93.49
C ILE A 120 26.21 -42.31 93.21
N GLN A 121 26.05 -41.38 92.26
CA GLN A 121 27.13 -40.55 91.76
C GLN A 121 26.60 -39.17 91.36
N SER A 122 27.41 -38.14 91.60
CA SER A 122 27.18 -36.80 91.08
C SER A 122 28.49 -36.23 90.55
N ASN A 123 28.40 -35.29 89.61
CA ASN A 123 29.57 -34.52 89.18
C ASN A 123 29.74 -33.21 89.96
N SER A 124 30.89 -32.58 89.79
CA SER A 124 31.25 -31.31 90.40
C SER A 124 30.33 -30.16 90.01
N ARG A 125 29.79 -30.17 88.77
CA ARG A 125 28.84 -29.14 88.30
C ARG A 125 27.55 -29.17 89.10
N PHE A 126 26.96 -30.35 89.31
CA PHE A 126 25.79 -30.49 90.18
C PHE A 126 26.09 -30.00 91.60
N ARG A 127 27.21 -30.43 92.19
CA ARG A 127 27.61 -30.00 93.54
C ARG A 127 27.82 -28.48 93.63
N SER A 128 28.24 -27.84 92.54
CA SER A 128 28.44 -26.39 92.50
C SER A 128 27.13 -25.62 92.67
N TYR A 129 26.00 -26.10 92.14
CA TYR A 129 24.70 -25.43 92.31
C TYR A 129 24.31 -25.35 93.79
N TRP A 130 24.51 -26.43 94.54
CA TRP A 130 24.27 -26.48 95.99
C TRP A 130 25.23 -25.58 96.78
N ARG A 131 26.53 -25.59 96.43
CA ARG A 131 27.54 -24.73 97.08
C ARG A 131 27.21 -23.24 96.96
N HIS A 132 26.63 -22.80 95.84
CA HIS A 132 26.21 -21.40 95.66
C HIS A 132 25.00 -21.02 96.53
N ALA A 133 24.16 -21.98 96.92
CA ALA A 133 23.12 -21.78 97.93
C ALA A 133 23.65 -21.90 99.37
N GLY A 134 24.97 -22.05 99.56
CA GLY A 134 25.61 -22.10 100.88
C GLY A 134 25.42 -23.41 101.64
N VAL A 135 24.99 -24.49 100.95
CA VAL A 135 24.75 -25.82 101.54
C VAL A 135 25.59 -26.88 100.81
N ASP A 136 26.11 -27.85 101.56
CA ASP A 136 26.81 -28.98 100.95
C ASP A 136 25.84 -29.86 100.15
N ALA A 137 26.30 -30.32 98.98
CA ALA A 137 25.49 -31.18 98.13
C ALA A 137 25.20 -32.53 98.84
N PRO A 138 24.00 -33.11 98.66
CA PRO A 138 23.66 -34.39 99.26
C PRO A 138 24.65 -35.51 98.91
N GLY A 139 25.02 -36.32 99.90
CA GLY A 139 25.98 -37.42 99.77
C GLY A 139 25.42 -38.67 99.08
N GLN A 140 26.28 -39.66 98.84
CA GLN A 140 25.86 -40.97 98.31
C GLN A 140 24.84 -41.63 99.26
N GLY A 141 23.77 -42.19 98.70
CA GLY A 141 22.66 -42.83 99.42
C GLY A 141 21.43 -41.94 99.65
N THR A 142 21.46 -40.64 99.35
CA THR A 142 20.29 -39.77 99.52
C THR A 142 19.20 -40.05 98.47
N ARG A 143 17.93 -40.19 98.90
CA ARG A 143 16.80 -40.38 97.98
C ARG A 143 16.45 -39.11 97.20
N ILE A 144 16.06 -39.24 95.92
CA ILE A 144 15.72 -38.09 95.06
C ILE A 144 14.59 -37.21 95.62
N ALA A 145 13.59 -37.80 96.29
CA ALA A 145 12.50 -37.04 96.92
C ALA A 145 12.99 -36.13 98.07
N GLU A 146 13.98 -36.61 98.82
CA GLU A 146 14.61 -35.82 99.89
C GLU A 146 15.53 -34.74 99.29
N LEU A 147 16.23 -35.06 98.20
CA LEU A 147 17.04 -34.08 97.45
C LEU A 147 16.18 -32.94 96.89
N LYS A 148 15.04 -33.23 96.26
CA LYS A 148 14.10 -32.20 95.77
C LYS A 148 13.54 -31.35 96.92
N ARG A 149 13.18 -31.99 98.04
CA ARG A 149 12.69 -31.29 99.24
C ARG A 149 13.75 -30.37 99.84
N GLN A 150 14.99 -30.83 99.94
CA GLN A 150 16.11 -30.03 100.44
C GLN A 150 16.43 -28.85 99.51
N ALA A 151 16.34 -29.02 98.19
CA ALA A 151 16.58 -27.94 97.23
C ALA A 151 15.59 -26.78 97.38
N VAL A 152 14.31 -27.07 97.65
CA VAL A 152 13.31 -26.03 97.94
C VAL A 152 13.49 -25.48 99.35
N ALA A 153 13.75 -26.33 100.34
CA ALA A 153 13.90 -25.93 101.74
C ALA A 153 15.11 -25.03 102.01
N CYS A 154 16.21 -25.20 101.26
CA CYS A 154 17.38 -24.32 101.35
C CYS A 154 17.28 -23.07 100.48
N GLY A 155 16.19 -22.89 99.73
CA GLY A 155 15.98 -21.73 98.85
C GLY A 155 16.81 -21.75 97.58
N LEU A 156 17.36 -22.90 97.16
CA LEU A 156 18.15 -23.02 95.93
C LEU A 156 17.32 -22.72 94.67
N VAL A 157 16.03 -23.06 94.68
CA VAL A 157 15.07 -22.81 93.58
C VAL A 157 14.16 -21.63 93.96
N LEU A 158 14.17 -20.57 93.15
CA LEU A 158 13.32 -19.38 93.31
C LEU A 158 11.99 -19.49 92.55
N GLU A 159 12.06 -19.90 91.28
CA GLU A 159 10.88 -20.04 90.41
C GLU A 159 10.94 -21.35 89.65
N GLU A 160 9.78 -21.98 89.48
CA GLU A 160 9.60 -23.20 88.69
C GLU A 160 8.69 -22.90 87.51
N HIS A 161 9.20 -23.17 86.31
CA HIS A 161 8.45 -23.03 85.05
C HIS A 161 8.33 -24.41 84.41
N SER A 162 7.11 -24.91 84.37
CA SER A 162 6.77 -26.15 83.66
C SER A 162 5.89 -25.80 82.47
N HIS A 163 6.32 -26.17 81.26
CA HIS A 163 5.48 -26.11 80.08
C HIS A 163 5.08 -27.53 79.64
N PRO A 164 3.83 -27.77 79.24
CA PRO A 164 3.37 -29.09 78.81
C PRO A 164 4.20 -29.70 77.67
N ASP A 165 4.80 -28.84 76.83
CA ASP A 165 5.55 -29.20 75.63
C ASP A 165 7.09 -29.17 75.80
N SER A 166 7.63 -28.87 76.99
CA SER A 166 9.09 -28.79 77.20
C SER A 166 9.71 -30.11 77.68
N GLU A 167 10.89 -30.47 77.15
CA GLU A 167 11.69 -31.65 77.58
C GLU A 167 12.32 -31.47 78.98
N GLY A 168 11.49 -31.24 79.99
CA GLY A 168 11.92 -31.04 81.38
C GLY A 168 11.37 -29.76 81.99
N VAL A 169 11.68 -29.59 83.28
CA VAL A 169 11.23 -28.45 84.08
C VAL A 169 12.36 -27.42 84.14
N VAL A 170 12.03 -26.14 83.99
CA VAL A 170 12.99 -25.05 84.03
C VAL A 170 12.90 -24.35 85.38
N PHE A 171 14.04 -24.24 86.07
CA PHE A 171 14.14 -23.58 87.37
C PHE A 171 14.97 -22.32 87.27
N LEU A 172 14.54 -21.24 87.92
CA LEU A 172 15.40 -20.11 88.25
C LEU A 172 16.05 -20.38 89.61
N LEU A 173 17.37 -20.49 89.64
CA LEU A 173 18.12 -20.72 90.87
C LEU A 173 18.41 -19.40 91.61
N ALA A 174 18.68 -19.47 92.92
CA ALA A 174 18.99 -18.32 93.77
C ALA A 174 20.16 -17.44 93.29
N ASN A 175 21.06 -18.00 92.48
CA ASN A 175 22.18 -17.29 91.88
C ASN A 175 21.84 -16.60 90.55
N GLY A 176 20.57 -16.52 90.17
CA GLY A 176 20.08 -15.88 88.95
C GLY A 176 20.25 -16.72 87.68
N ARG A 177 20.61 -18.00 87.79
CA ARG A 177 20.76 -18.90 86.64
C ARG A 177 19.48 -19.66 86.35
N TRP A 178 19.17 -19.79 85.07
CA TRP A 178 18.11 -20.66 84.58
C TRP A 178 18.68 -22.04 84.32
N VAL A 179 18.17 -23.06 85.01
CA VAL A 179 18.61 -24.45 84.88
C VAL A 179 17.44 -25.33 84.47
N GLN A 180 17.57 -25.99 83.33
CA GLN A 180 16.64 -27.00 82.85
C GLN A 180 17.01 -28.36 83.43
N VAL A 181 16.02 -29.05 84.00
CA VAL A 181 16.18 -30.37 84.60
C VAL A 181 15.46 -31.41 83.78
N THR A 182 16.22 -32.38 83.29
CA THR A 182 15.71 -33.49 82.48
C THR A 182 16.04 -34.81 83.15
N GLU A 183 15.03 -35.64 83.35
CA GLU A 183 15.14 -36.94 83.99
C GLU A 183 15.08 -38.05 82.92
N ARG A 184 15.99 -39.04 83.00
CA ARG A 184 16.08 -40.15 82.04
C ARG A 184 16.26 -41.49 82.76
N PRO A 185 15.38 -42.48 82.57
CA PRO A 185 15.52 -43.79 83.18
C PRO A 185 16.68 -44.58 82.54
N THR A 186 17.35 -45.40 83.35
CA THR A 186 18.41 -46.32 82.90
C THR A 186 17.85 -47.73 82.68
N ARG A 187 18.57 -48.56 81.90
CA ARG A 187 18.14 -49.94 81.58
C ARG A 187 18.06 -50.87 82.81
N GLU A 188 18.79 -50.55 83.87
CA GLU A 188 18.82 -51.32 85.12
C GLU A 188 17.82 -50.81 86.17
N GLY A 189 16.94 -49.88 85.78
CA GLY A 189 15.90 -49.31 86.66
C GLY A 189 16.35 -48.12 87.52
N GLY A 190 17.61 -47.70 87.44
CA GLY A 190 18.09 -46.43 88.02
C GLY A 190 17.69 -45.19 87.22
N LEU A 191 18.01 -44.00 87.71
CA LEU A 191 17.61 -42.71 87.11
C LEU A 191 18.82 -41.80 86.89
N VAL A 192 18.94 -41.18 85.72
CA VAL A 192 19.90 -40.12 85.42
C VAL A 192 19.16 -38.79 85.36
N VAL A 193 19.68 -37.79 86.07
CA VAL A 193 19.15 -36.42 86.05
C VAL A 193 20.23 -35.47 85.56
N LEU A 194 19.90 -34.70 84.53
CA LEU A 194 20.75 -33.67 83.94
C LEU A 194 20.22 -32.29 84.32
N TYR A 195 21.14 -31.39 84.68
CA TYR A 195 20.88 -29.99 85.07
C TYR A 195 21.64 -29.07 84.10
N SER A 196 21.00 -28.68 83.01
CA SER A 196 21.59 -27.86 81.94
C SER A 196 21.35 -26.37 82.18
N ASP A 197 22.40 -25.55 82.10
CA ASP A 197 22.30 -24.09 82.30
C ASP A 197 21.84 -23.40 80.99
N ILE A 198 20.64 -22.81 80.99
CA ILE A 198 19.99 -22.18 79.82
C ILE A 198 19.88 -20.65 79.95
N THR A 199 20.63 -20.05 80.87
CA THR A 199 20.54 -18.61 81.19
C THR A 199 20.68 -17.71 79.96
N ASP A 200 21.65 -17.98 79.09
CA ASP A 200 21.90 -17.17 77.88
C ASP A 200 20.75 -17.23 76.86
N VAL A 201 20.08 -18.38 76.78
CA VAL A 201 18.93 -18.60 75.89
C VAL A 201 17.75 -17.74 76.35
N LYS A 202 17.46 -17.73 77.66
CA LYS A 202 16.34 -16.96 78.23
C LYS A 202 16.54 -15.45 78.11
N ASN A 203 17.73 -14.95 78.37
CA ASN A 203 18.04 -13.52 78.22
C ASN A 203 17.89 -13.05 76.76
N SER A 204 18.32 -13.86 75.80
CA SER A 204 18.22 -13.56 74.37
C SER A 204 16.76 -13.51 73.88
N GLU A 205 15.89 -14.35 74.42
CA GLU A 205 14.46 -14.37 74.10
C GLU A 205 13.75 -13.08 74.54
N MET A 206 14.01 -12.62 75.77
CA MET A 206 13.42 -11.39 76.32
C MET A 206 13.87 -10.14 75.54
N ALA A 207 15.17 -10.04 75.21
CA ALA A 207 15.69 -8.92 74.45
C ALA A 207 15.04 -8.78 73.06
N ARG A 208 14.74 -9.90 72.39
CA ARG A 208 14.05 -9.88 71.08
C ARG A 208 12.62 -9.37 71.19
N ARG A 209 11.87 -9.75 72.24
CA ARG A 209 10.48 -9.29 72.44
C ARG A 209 10.39 -7.79 72.66
N ILE A 210 11.28 -7.23 73.48
CA ILE A 210 11.32 -5.78 73.74
C ILE A 210 11.61 -5.03 72.44
N LYS A 211 12.63 -5.45 71.69
CA LYS A 211 13.01 -4.79 70.43
C LYS A 211 11.88 -4.86 69.37
N ALA A 212 11.17 -5.98 69.27
CA ALA A 212 10.06 -6.13 68.33
C ALA A 212 8.88 -5.18 68.65
N LEU A 213 8.59 -4.96 69.94
CA LEU A 213 7.56 -4.01 70.38
C LEU A 213 7.96 -2.57 70.04
N GLU A 214 9.21 -2.17 70.31
CA GLU A 214 9.73 -0.85 69.97
C GLU A 214 9.70 -0.58 68.45
N GLU A 215 10.06 -1.58 67.63
CA GLU A 215 10.00 -1.47 66.16
C GLU A 215 8.57 -1.34 65.65
N SER A 216 7.62 -2.08 66.23
CA SER A 216 6.20 -1.99 65.89
C SER A 216 5.60 -0.63 66.22
N GLU A 217 5.88 -0.10 67.43
CA GLU A 217 5.39 1.22 67.85
C GLU A 217 5.94 2.34 66.95
N ARG A 218 7.24 2.28 66.64
CA ARG A 218 7.89 3.25 65.75
C ARG A 218 7.30 3.20 64.34
N TRP A 219 6.99 2.01 63.82
CA TRP A 219 6.40 1.84 62.49
C TRP A 219 5.02 2.50 62.38
N ILE A 220 4.12 2.30 63.35
CA ILE A 220 2.79 2.91 63.37
C ILE A 220 2.89 4.44 63.33
N ARG A 221 3.81 5.03 64.10
CA ARG A 221 4.03 6.48 64.12
C ARG A 221 4.53 7.01 62.78
N VAL A 222 5.47 6.33 62.14
CA VAL A 222 6.00 6.73 60.82
C VAL A 222 4.91 6.67 59.74
N VAL A 223 4.13 5.60 59.69
CA VAL A 223 3.06 5.44 58.69
C VAL A 223 2.03 6.55 58.85
N THR A 224 1.52 6.75 60.06
CA THR A 224 0.48 7.76 60.32
C THR A 224 0.98 9.18 60.07
N ASP A 225 2.24 9.51 60.37
CA ASP A 225 2.84 10.83 60.13
C ASP A 225 2.98 11.20 58.65
N HIS A 226 3.14 10.21 57.76
CA HIS A 226 3.32 10.43 56.32
C HIS A 226 2.03 10.33 55.50
N VAL A 227 0.92 9.89 56.09
CA VAL A 227 -0.38 9.92 55.41
C VAL A 227 -0.84 11.39 55.30
N PRO A 228 -1.17 11.89 54.10
CA PRO A 228 -1.63 13.28 53.88
C PRO A 228 -3.10 13.45 54.31
N ALA A 229 -3.40 13.08 55.54
CA ALA A 229 -4.67 13.24 56.20
C ALA A 229 -4.40 13.54 57.68
N LEU A 230 -5.25 14.35 58.29
CA LEU A 230 -5.13 14.63 59.72
C LEU A 230 -5.75 13.43 60.46
N ILE A 231 -4.94 12.77 61.29
CA ILE A 231 -5.34 11.60 62.06
C ILE A 231 -5.20 11.90 63.54
N ALA A 232 -6.26 11.67 64.32
CA ALA A 232 -6.22 11.75 65.77
C ALA A 232 -7.05 10.64 66.43
N TYR A 233 -6.74 10.32 67.68
CA TYR A 233 -7.56 9.52 68.57
C TYR A 233 -7.97 10.37 69.76
N ILE A 234 -9.27 10.39 70.04
CA ILE A 234 -9.87 11.21 71.08
C ILE A 234 -10.50 10.26 72.10
N GLY A 235 -10.10 10.38 73.37
CA GLY A 235 -10.63 9.59 74.47
C GLY A 235 -12.06 9.95 74.83
N ALA A 236 -12.72 9.10 75.62
CA ALA A 236 -14.07 9.35 76.12
C ALA A 236 -14.21 10.66 76.94
N ASP A 237 -13.11 11.15 77.53
CA ASP A 237 -13.03 12.42 78.25
C ASP A 237 -12.81 13.64 77.33
N MET A 238 -12.86 13.43 76.01
CA MET A 238 -12.60 14.42 74.95
C MET A 238 -11.15 14.90 74.88
N THR A 239 -10.20 14.18 75.49
CA THR A 239 -8.76 14.47 75.34
C THR A 239 -8.19 13.86 74.08
N ILE A 240 -7.28 14.57 73.42
CA ILE A 240 -6.55 14.04 72.26
C ILE A 240 -5.42 13.15 72.78
N GLN A 241 -5.59 11.84 72.66
CA GLN A 241 -4.63 10.85 73.17
C GLN A 241 -3.58 10.45 72.13
N PHE A 242 -3.89 10.64 70.84
CA PHE A 242 -2.95 10.46 69.74
C PHE A 242 -3.26 11.46 68.63
N CYS A 243 -2.24 11.97 67.96
CA CYS A 243 -2.37 12.70 66.70
C CYS A 243 -1.11 12.51 65.85
N ASN A 244 -1.28 12.44 64.53
CA ASN A 244 -0.15 12.41 63.60
C ASN A 244 0.42 13.81 63.35
N LYS A 245 1.63 13.90 62.77
CA LYS A 245 2.29 15.17 62.44
C LYS A 245 1.45 16.11 61.57
N VAL A 246 0.62 15.58 60.68
CA VAL A 246 -0.24 16.39 59.81
C VAL A 246 -1.36 17.07 60.62
N TYR A 247 -1.98 16.34 61.55
CA TYR A 247 -2.95 16.89 62.50
C TYR A 247 -2.30 17.92 63.44
N GLU A 248 -1.11 17.61 63.96
CA GLU A 248 -0.34 18.52 64.82
C GLU A 248 0.06 19.80 64.09
N SER A 249 0.50 19.71 62.83
CA SER A 249 0.86 20.89 62.04
C SER A 249 -0.36 21.78 61.74
N TRP A 250 -1.55 21.20 61.60
CA TRP A 250 -2.77 21.94 61.28
C TRP A 250 -3.43 22.56 62.52
N TYR A 251 -3.49 21.85 63.64
CA TYR A 251 -4.17 22.30 64.86
C TYR A 251 -3.22 22.78 65.97
N GLY A 252 -1.92 22.55 65.86
CA GLY A 252 -0.88 22.98 66.80
C GLY A 252 -0.57 24.46 66.68
N ARG A 253 -1.52 25.31 67.05
CA ARG A 253 -1.35 26.77 67.00
C ARG A 253 -0.22 27.21 67.94
N LYS A 254 0.64 28.12 67.47
CA LYS A 254 1.79 28.71 68.22
C LYS A 254 2.83 27.69 68.71
N GLY A 255 2.92 26.52 68.07
CA GLY A 255 3.93 25.50 68.41
C GLY A 255 3.58 24.67 69.66
N GLU A 256 2.36 24.78 70.18
CA GLU A 256 1.88 23.89 71.24
C GLU A 256 1.21 22.66 70.64
N SER A 257 1.65 21.47 71.07
CA SER A 257 1.07 20.21 70.61
C SER A 257 -0.40 20.08 71.07
N PRO A 258 -1.32 19.63 70.19
CA PRO A 258 -2.69 19.28 70.57
C PRO A 258 -2.77 18.04 71.49
N LEU A 259 -1.71 17.23 71.53
CA LEU A 259 -1.67 15.99 72.31
C LEU A 259 -1.85 16.27 73.81
N GLY A 260 -2.75 15.54 74.45
CA GLY A 260 -3.07 15.64 75.88
C GLY A 260 -4.04 16.77 76.24
N LYS A 261 -4.43 17.63 75.29
CA LYS A 261 -5.42 18.71 75.50
C LYS A 261 -6.84 18.24 75.19
N ARG A 262 -7.84 18.93 75.74
CA ARG A 262 -9.24 18.65 75.39
C ARG A 262 -9.59 19.25 74.03
N LEU A 263 -10.45 18.57 73.28
CA LEU A 263 -10.83 18.94 71.93
C LEU A 263 -11.41 20.37 71.83
N ASN A 264 -12.11 20.83 72.86
CA ASN A 264 -12.66 22.19 72.98
C ASN A 264 -11.61 23.27 73.30
N GLU A 265 -10.41 22.89 73.75
CA GLU A 265 -9.28 23.80 73.99
C GLU A 265 -8.43 23.99 72.73
N VAL A 266 -8.39 22.95 71.88
CA VAL A 266 -7.65 22.96 70.60
C VAL A 266 -8.42 23.67 69.49
N HIS A 267 -9.73 23.49 69.46
CA HIS A 267 -10.61 24.13 68.49
C HIS A 267 -11.22 25.43 69.03
N SER A 268 -11.47 26.41 68.17
CA SER A 268 -12.20 27.63 68.58
C SER A 268 -13.64 27.29 69.01
N PRO A 269 -14.23 28.03 69.97
CA PRO A 269 -15.57 27.71 70.51
C PRO A 269 -16.67 27.57 69.45
N GLU A 270 -16.68 28.47 68.46
CA GLU A 270 -17.65 28.43 67.35
C GLU A 270 -17.47 27.19 66.46
N PHE A 271 -16.22 26.79 66.23
CA PHE A 271 -15.89 25.61 65.43
C PHE A 271 -16.24 24.31 66.17
N TYR A 272 -15.92 24.25 67.46
CA TYR A 272 -16.27 23.11 68.31
C TYR A 272 -17.78 22.91 68.41
N GLN A 273 -18.56 23.99 68.57
CA GLN A 273 -20.03 23.91 68.58
C GLN A 273 -20.60 23.35 67.26
N ARG A 274 -20.02 23.71 66.12
CA ARG A 274 -20.44 23.17 64.81
C ARG A 274 -20.10 21.69 64.62
N LEU A 275 -19.07 21.17 65.31
CA LEU A 275 -18.70 19.75 65.27
C LEU A 275 -19.43 18.92 66.33
N LEU A 276 -20.02 19.57 67.35
CA LEU A 276 -20.61 18.91 68.50
C LEU A 276 -21.68 17.86 68.13
N PRO A 277 -22.63 18.11 67.18
CA PRO A 277 -23.62 17.09 66.83
C PRO A 277 -22.98 15.78 66.35
N GLN A 278 -21.95 15.88 65.51
CA GLN A 278 -21.24 14.76 64.92
C GLN A 278 -20.34 14.06 65.94
N ILE A 279 -19.82 14.80 66.93
CA ILE A 279 -19.11 14.23 68.07
C ILE A 279 -20.08 13.46 68.97
N LEU A 280 -21.29 13.97 69.21
CA LEU A 280 -22.30 13.25 69.99
C LEU A 280 -22.75 11.97 69.28
N ASP A 281 -22.96 12.02 67.96
CA ASP A 281 -23.37 10.85 67.16
C ASP A 281 -22.32 9.72 67.21
N VAL A 282 -21.02 10.04 67.15
CA VAL A 282 -19.97 9.02 67.29
C VAL A 282 -19.85 8.49 68.72
N MET A 283 -20.10 9.34 69.72
CA MET A 283 -20.15 8.93 71.12
C MET A 283 -21.40 8.12 71.48
N ASP A 284 -22.39 8.06 70.58
CA ASP A 284 -23.53 7.14 70.64
C ASP A 284 -23.26 5.81 69.90
N GLY A 285 -22.04 5.66 69.35
CA GLY A 285 -21.57 4.43 68.72
C GLY A 285 -21.70 4.39 67.19
N HIS A 286 -22.09 5.49 66.54
CA HIS A 286 -22.26 5.56 65.10
C HIS A 286 -21.00 6.02 64.35
N ASN A 287 -20.72 5.42 63.19
CA ASN A 287 -19.72 5.96 62.27
C ASN A 287 -20.27 7.20 61.56
N VAL A 288 -19.60 8.34 61.70
CA VAL A 288 -20.06 9.62 61.13
C VAL A 288 -19.06 10.09 60.09
N THR A 289 -19.51 10.28 58.86
CA THR A 289 -18.69 10.91 57.81
C THR A 289 -19.43 12.10 57.22
N PHE A 290 -18.77 13.25 57.18
CA PHE A 290 -19.40 14.52 56.78
C PHE A 290 -18.39 15.47 56.16
N GLU A 291 -18.89 16.34 55.29
CA GLU A 291 -18.11 17.42 54.71
C GLU A 291 -18.24 18.68 55.57
N PHE A 292 -17.12 19.37 55.76
CA PHE A 292 -17.05 20.53 56.62
C PHE A 292 -16.18 21.60 55.99
N GLU A 293 -16.69 22.82 55.90
CA GLU A 293 -15.92 23.97 55.44
C GLU A 293 -15.14 24.58 56.60
N GLU A 294 -13.83 24.67 56.41
CA GLU A 294 -12.86 25.17 57.37
C GLU A 294 -11.93 26.17 56.69
N THR A 295 -11.61 27.25 57.39
CA THR A 295 -10.68 28.26 56.92
C THR A 295 -9.27 27.86 57.34
N GLY A 296 -8.37 27.66 56.37
CA GLY A 296 -6.95 27.40 56.62
C GLY A 296 -6.23 28.61 57.21
N GLU A 297 -4.97 28.43 57.62
CA GLU A 297 -4.18 29.49 58.29
C GLU A 297 -4.00 30.77 57.46
N GLN A 298 -4.04 30.68 56.13
CA GLN A 298 -3.89 31.81 55.20
C GLN A 298 -5.24 32.47 54.81
N GLY A 299 -6.36 32.08 55.43
CA GLY A 299 -7.69 32.63 55.12
C GLY A 299 -8.41 31.95 53.95
N GLU A 300 -7.83 30.90 53.39
CA GLU A 300 -8.43 30.10 52.31
C GLU A 300 -9.52 29.17 52.83
N VAL A 301 -10.65 29.10 52.13
CA VAL A 301 -11.72 28.14 52.44
C VAL A 301 -11.32 26.78 51.88
N ARG A 302 -11.22 25.79 52.76
CA ARG A 302 -10.95 24.39 52.42
C ARG A 302 -12.17 23.53 52.76
N HIS A 303 -12.50 22.61 51.87
CA HIS A 303 -13.54 21.60 52.10
C HIS A 303 -12.89 20.34 52.67
N MET A 304 -13.18 20.04 53.93
CA MET A 304 -12.62 18.92 54.67
C MET A 304 -13.65 17.79 54.78
N LEU A 305 -13.31 16.59 54.31
CA LEU A 305 -14.07 15.37 54.56
C LEU A 305 -13.60 14.76 55.87
N ARG A 306 -14.48 14.68 56.87
CA ARG A 306 -14.21 14.18 58.21
C ARG A 306 -14.90 12.85 58.41
N SER A 307 -14.18 11.88 58.97
CA SER A 307 -14.71 10.57 59.36
C SER A 307 -14.36 10.29 60.82
N TYR A 308 -15.39 10.15 61.65
CA TYR A 308 -15.28 9.78 63.06
C TYR A 308 -15.77 8.35 63.24
N VAL A 309 -14.94 7.51 63.86
CA VAL A 309 -15.18 6.07 64.04
C VAL A 309 -15.03 5.74 65.53
N PRO A 310 -16.07 5.23 66.22
CA PRO A 310 -15.96 4.92 67.64
C PRO A 310 -15.04 3.72 67.86
N ASN A 311 -14.36 3.74 69.01
CA ASN A 311 -13.54 2.65 69.51
C ASN A 311 -14.21 2.09 70.78
N PHE A 312 -14.41 0.78 70.81
CA PHE A 312 -15.12 0.08 71.88
C PHE A 312 -14.12 -0.78 72.68
N ASP A 313 -14.38 -0.97 73.97
CA ASP A 313 -13.67 -1.95 74.80
C ASP A 313 -14.28 -3.37 74.69
N GLU A 314 -13.73 -4.30 75.46
CA GLU A 314 -14.21 -5.71 75.50
C GLU A 314 -15.63 -5.87 76.07
N GLN A 315 -16.16 -4.85 76.75
CA GLN A 315 -17.48 -4.84 77.36
C GLN A 315 -18.53 -4.15 76.46
N GLY A 316 -18.08 -3.53 75.37
CA GLY A 316 -18.91 -2.83 74.40
C GLY A 316 -19.11 -1.34 74.70
N ASP A 317 -18.39 -0.80 75.69
CA ASP A 317 -18.45 0.62 76.05
C ASP A 317 -17.48 1.43 75.17
N ILE A 318 -17.86 2.66 74.84
CA ILE A 318 -17.06 3.55 73.98
C ILE A 318 -15.94 4.17 74.81
N ILE A 319 -14.71 3.81 74.49
CA ILE A 319 -13.49 4.32 75.15
C ILE A 319 -12.90 5.55 74.46
N GLY A 320 -13.36 5.84 73.23
CA GLY A 320 -12.95 7.00 72.45
C GLY A 320 -13.35 6.85 70.99
N PHE A 321 -12.81 7.68 70.11
CA PHE A 321 -13.06 7.60 68.68
C PHE A 321 -11.85 8.05 67.85
N PHE A 322 -11.70 7.47 66.66
CA PHE A 322 -10.71 7.84 65.66
C PHE A 322 -11.26 8.96 64.79
N VAL A 323 -10.39 9.91 64.47
CA VAL A 323 -10.65 11.04 63.59
C VAL A 323 -9.75 10.95 62.38
N LEU A 324 -10.35 10.94 61.19
CA LEU A 324 -9.65 11.08 59.91
C LEU A 324 -10.22 12.28 59.18
N ILE A 325 -9.36 13.22 58.78
CA ILE A 325 -9.76 14.42 58.04
C ILE A 325 -8.93 14.53 56.76
N ARG A 326 -9.61 14.68 55.63
CA ARG A 326 -8.98 14.80 54.31
C ARG A 326 -9.46 16.07 53.61
N ASP A 327 -8.53 16.83 53.07
CA ASP A 327 -8.83 17.97 52.21
C ASP A 327 -9.32 17.48 50.83
N ILE A 328 -10.54 17.87 50.44
CA ILE A 328 -11.19 17.51 49.17
C ILE A 328 -11.40 18.73 48.26
N THR A 329 -10.82 19.88 48.58
CA THR A 329 -11.03 21.16 47.89
C THR A 329 -10.72 21.07 46.39
N ASP A 330 -9.52 20.60 46.04
CA ASP A 330 -9.09 20.50 44.64
C ASP A 330 -9.90 19.47 43.85
N ARG A 331 -10.30 18.38 44.53
CA ARG A 331 -11.16 17.36 43.94
C ARG A 331 -12.53 17.93 43.59
N ARG A 332 -13.13 18.74 44.47
CA ARG A 332 -14.41 19.43 44.20
C ARG A 332 -14.31 20.43 43.07
N LYS A 333 -13.27 21.29 43.08
CA LYS A 333 -13.05 22.28 42.01
C LYS A 333 -12.90 21.61 40.65
N THR A 334 -12.15 20.51 40.59
CA THR A 334 -11.96 19.75 39.35
C THR A 334 -13.27 19.11 38.88
N ALA A 335 -14.05 18.53 39.79
CA ALA A 335 -15.34 17.93 39.45
C ALA A 335 -16.33 18.96 38.86
N LEU A 336 -16.46 20.13 39.50
CA LEU A 336 -17.34 21.18 39.03
C LEU A 336 -16.89 21.78 37.69
N ALA A 337 -15.58 22.01 37.53
CA ALA A 337 -15.02 22.50 36.27
C ALA A 337 -15.23 21.50 35.12
N LEU A 338 -15.14 20.19 35.42
CA LEU A 338 -15.38 19.14 34.46
C LEU A 338 -16.85 19.08 34.04
N GLU A 339 -17.79 19.15 34.98
CA GLU A 339 -19.23 19.21 34.70
C GLU A 339 -19.57 20.40 33.80
N GLN A 340 -19.09 21.60 34.13
CA GLN A 340 -19.27 22.80 33.30
C GLN A 340 -18.64 22.66 31.91
N ALA A 341 -17.50 21.97 31.80
CA ALA A 341 -16.87 21.71 30.52
C ALA A 341 -17.70 20.73 29.66
N TYR A 342 -18.28 19.69 30.28
CA TYR A 342 -19.18 18.74 29.62
C TYR A 342 -20.43 19.44 29.08
N ASP A 343 -21.12 20.24 29.89
CA ASP A 343 -22.32 20.96 29.46
C ASP A 343 -22.03 21.91 28.28
N ASN A 344 -20.91 22.64 28.36
CA ASN A 344 -20.48 23.53 27.29
C ASN A 344 -20.08 22.79 26.01
N LEU A 345 -19.54 21.57 26.14
CA LEU A 345 -19.20 20.73 25.00
C LEU A 345 -20.48 20.19 24.35
N GLU A 346 -21.42 19.68 25.16
CA GLU A 346 -22.69 19.13 24.66
C GLU A 346 -23.50 20.19 23.90
N ARG A 347 -23.62 21.40 24.45
CA ARG A 347 -24.26 22.52 23.74
C ARG A 347 -23.59 22.81 22.40
N ARG A 348 -22.25 22.88 22.36
CA ARG A 348 -21.50 23.13 21.12
C ARG A 348 -21.66 21.99 20.12
N VAL A 349 -21.66 20.74 20.56
CA VAL A 349 -21.90 19.57 19.70
C VAL A 349 -23.30 19.67 19.08
N LYS A 350 -24.32 20.00 19.87
CA LYS A 350 -25.70 20.14 19.38
C LYS A 350 -25.86 21.27 18.36
N GLU A 351 -25.31 22.45 18.64
CA GLU A 351 -25.32 23.60 17.73
C GLU A 351 -24.59 23.29 16.42
N ARG A 352 -23.39 22.70 16.51
CA ARG A 352 -22.60 22.33 15.32
C ARG A 352 -23.27 21.23 14.51
N THR A 353 -23.89 20.25 15.16
CA THR A 353 -24.62 19.19 14.48
C THR A 353 -25.81 19.76 13.72
N ALA A 354 -26.62 20.63 14.34
CA ALA A 354 -27.74 21.28 13.68
C ALA A 354 -27.28 22.13 12.48
N ALA A 355 -26.22 22.92 12.63
CA ALA A 355 -25.66 23.73 11.55
C ALA A 355 -25.14 22.86 10.38
N LEU A 356 -24.43 21.77 10.69
CA LEU A 356 -23.93 20.82 9.70
C LEU A 356 -25.07 20.12 8.97
N THR A 357 -26.13 19.69 9.67
CA THR A 357 -27.31 19.09 9.04
C THR A 357 -28.01 20.07 8.11
N GLY A 358 -28.16 21.34 8.53
CA GLY A 358 -28.74 22.39 7.69
C GLY A 358 -27.93 22.60 6.40
N LEU A 359 -26.61 22.74 6.53
CA LEU A 359 -25.72 22.91 5.38
C LEU A 359 -25.72 21.69 4.46
N ASN A 360 -25.74 20.47 5.01
CA ASN A 360 -25.78 19.24 4.23
C ASN A 360 -27.07 19.14 3.39
N ASN A 361 -28.21 19.51 3.98
CA ASN A 361 -29.47 19.56 3.26
C ASN A 361 -29.45 20.59 2.12
N GLN A 362 -28.88 21.78 2.36
CA GLN A 362 -28.73 22.81 1.34
C GLN A 362 -27.82 22.33 0.19
N LEU A 363 -26.68 21.71 0.50
CA LEU A 363 -25.78 21.15 -0.51
C LEU A 363 -26.43 20.05 -1.34
N ARG A 364 -27.22 19.17 -0.72
CA ARG A 364 -27.98 18.14 -1.43
C ARG A 364 -28.98 18.76 -2.40
N GLN A 365 -29.64 19.84 -2.01
CA GLN A 365 -30.57 20.55 -2.88
C GLN A 365 -29.85 21.19 -4.08
N GLU A 366 -28.74 21.89 -3.86
CA GLU A 366 -27.94 22.44 -4.96
C GLU A 366 -27.42 21.37 -5.92
N ILE A 367 -26.96 20.22 -5.41
CA ILE A 367 -26.51 19.10 -6.26
C ILE A 367 -27.65 18.60 -7.14
N THR A 368 -28.85 18.47 -6.58
CA THR A 368 -30.03 18.00 -7.31
C THR A 368 -30.45 18.99 -8.39
N GLU A 369 -30.44 20.29 -8.08
CA GLU A 369 -30.75 21.35 -9.04
C GLU A 369 -29.71 21.41 -10.18
N ARG A 370 -28.42 21.33 -9.86
CA ARG A 370 -27.34 21.28 -10.86
C ARG A 370 -27.47 20.08 -11.79
N ALA A 371 -27.74 18.89 -11.24
CA ALA A 371 -27.93 17.67 -12.03
C ALA A 371 -29.12 17.81 -13.00
N ALA A 372 -30.23 18.41 -12.55
CA ALA A 372 -31.40 18.63 -13.40
C ALA A 372 -31.16 19.66 -14.52
N VAL A 373 -30.33 20.67 -14.28
CA VAL A 373 -29.91 21.64 -15.32
C VAL A 373 -28.97 20.99 -16.32
N GLU A 374 -27.99 20.21 -15.85
CA GLU A 374 -27.03 19.53 -16.71
C GLU A 374 -27.72 18.51 -17.63
N ALA A 375 -28.68 17.75 -17.11
CA ALA A 375 -29.48 16.83 -17.92
C ALA A 375 -30.25 17.57 -19.05
N ARG A 376 -30.93 18.67 -18.71
CA ARG A 376 -31.66 19.48 -19.71
C ARG A 376 -30.73 20.07 -20.78
N LEU A 377 -29.54 20.53 -20.37
CA LEU A 377 -28.55 21.06 -21.31
C LEU A 377 -28.02 19.96 -22.24
N ARG A 378 -27.77 18.77 -21.71
CA ARG A 378 -27.30 17.62 -22.49
C ARG A 378 -28.32 17.20 -23.53
N ASP A 379 -29.60 17.11 -23.15
CA ASP A 379 -30.68 16.73 -24.07
C ASP A 379 -30.86 17.78 -25.17
N ALA A 380 -30.88 19.06 -24.83
CA ALA A 380 -30.97 20.15 -25.82
C ALA A 380 -29.77 20.15 -26.79
N LYS A 381 -28.56 19.85 -26.29
CA LYS A 381 -27.37 19.72 -27.14
C LYS A 381 -27.50 18.54 -28.12
N LEU A 382 -27.92 17.38 -27.64
CA LEU A 382 -28.12 16.19 -28.49
C LEU A 382 -29.19 16.44 -29.56
N GLU A 383 -30.26 17.15 -29.22
CA GLU A 383 -31.30 17.52 -30.18
C GLU A 383 -30.78 18.49 -31.24
N ALA A 384 -30.01 19.50 -30.85
CA ALA A 384 -29.37 20.44 -31.77
C ALA A 384 -28.37 19.74 -32.71
N GLU A 385 -27.54 18.82 -32.19
CA GLU A 385 -26.59 18.04 -32.99
C GLU A 385 -27.31 17.12 -33.98
N ARG A 386 -28.38 16.44 -33.55
CA ARG A 386 -29.22 15.61 -34.44
C ARG A 386 -29.88 16.44 -35.53
N ALA A 387 -30.42 17.61 -35.19
CA ALA A 387 -31.02 18.52 -36.16
C ALA A 387 -29.99 18.99 -37.19
N ASN A 388 -28.77 19.32 -36.76
CA ASN A 388 -27.69 19.74 -37.64
C ASN A 388 -27.25 18.61 -38.59
N LEU A 389 -27.02 17.40 -38.06
CA LEU A 389 -26.66 16.22 -38.85
C LEU A 389 -27.74 15.89 -39.89
N SER A 390 -29.02 15.90 -39.48
CA SER A 390 -30.14 15.66 -40.39
C SER A 390 -30.23 16.73 -41.48
N LYS A 391 -29.99 18.01 -41.14
CA LYS A 391 -29.94 19.11 -42.11
C LYS A 391 -28.80 18.91 -43.12
N THR A 392 -27.61 18.51 -42.69
CA THR A 392 -26.49 18.19 -43.58
C THR A 392 -26.84 17.02 -44.51
N LYS A 393 -27.35 15.91 -43.97
CA LYS A 393 -27.70 14.73 -44.76
C LYS A 393 -28.79 15.06 -45.78
N PHE A 394 -29.79 15.83 -45.38
CA PHE A 394 -30.84 16.30 -46.28
C PHE A 394 -30.29 17.17 -47.41
N LEU A 395 -29.44 18.16 -47.10
CA LEU A 395 -28.83 19.02 -48.11
C LEU A 395 -27.92 18.25 -49.07
N ALA A 396 -27.17 17.26 -48.57
CA ALA A 396 -26.32 16.40 -49.40
C ALA A 396 -27.15 15.53 -50.35
N ALA A 397 -28.23 14.90 -49.86
CA ALA A 397 -29.12 14.08 -50.68
C ALA A 397 -29.86 14.91 -51.75
N VAL A 398 -30.48 16.03 -51.35
CA VAL A 398 -31.17 16.93 -52.28
C VAL A 398 -30.22 17.43 -53.38
N SER A 399 -28.97 17.71 -53.04
CA SER A 399 -28.01 18.18 -54.04
C SER A 399 -27.61 17.10 -55.04
N HIS A 400 -27.48 15.84 -54.60
CA HIS A 400 -27.23 14.72 -55.49
C HIS A 400 -28.39 14.55 -56.49
N ASP A 401 -29.61 14.54 -55.98
CA ASP A 401 -30.84 14.36 -56.77
C ASP A 401 -31.09 15.53 -57.73
N LEU A 402 -30.60 16.73 -57.42
CA LEU A 402 -30.66 17.89 -58.31
C LEU A 402 -29.51 17.94 -59.34
N LEU A 403 -28.34 17.39 -59.02
CA LEU A 403 -27.18 17.38 -59.94
C LEU A 403 -27.35 16.39 -61.09
N GLN A 404 -27.96 15.22 -60.86
CA GLN A 404 -28.21 14.21 -61.90
C GLN A 404 -29.05 14.73 -63.09
N PRO A 405 -30.24 15.33 -62.90
CA PRO A 405 -31.03 15.85 -64.02
C PRO A 405 -30.35 17.03 -64.71
N LEU A 406 -29.55 17.82 -63.98
CA LEU A 406 -28.76 18.91 -64.55
C LEU A 406 -27.66 18.40 -65.49
N ASN A 407 -26.97 17.33 -65.09
CA ASN A 407 -25.97 16.67 -65.93
C ASN A 407 -26.59 16.14 -67.24
N ALA A 408 -27.79 15.56 -67.17
CA ALA A 408 -28.52 15.11 -68.35
C ALA A 408 -28.88 16.30 -69.28
N ALA A 409 -29.40 17.40 -68.72
CA ALA A 409 -29.69 18.61 -69.48
C ALA A 409 -28.44 19.19 -70.18
N ARG A 410 -27.26 19.08 -69.54
CA ARG A 410 -25.96 19.50 -70.12
C ARG A 410 -25.52 18.58 -71.26
N LEU A 411 -25.70 17.27 -71.13
CA LEU A 411 -25.40 16.31 -72.20
C LEU A 411 -26.27 16.60 -73.44
N PHE A 412 -27.57 16.85 -73.25
CA PHE A 412 -28.46 17.21 -74.36
C PHE A 412 -28.12 18.56 -75.00
N THR A 413 -27.79 19.58 -74.22
CA THR A 413 -27.37 20.88 -74.77
C THR A 413 -26.01 20.81 -75.47
N SER A 414 -25.08 19.96 -74.99
CA SER A 414 -23.80 19.71 -75.66
C SER A 414 -24.00 18.98 -76.99
N ALA A 415 -24.85 17.95 -77.03
CA ALA A 415 -25.21 17.25 -78.26
C ALA A 415 -25.91 18.17 -79.27
N LEU A 416 -26.72 19.13 -78.81
CA LEU A 416 -27.34 20.16 -79.65
C LEU A 416 -26.32 21.20 -80.17
N LEU A 417 -25.22 21.47 -79.45
CA LEU A 417 -24.15 22.37 -79.92
C LEU A 417 -23.29 21.74 -81.01
N GLU A 418 -23.24 20.41 -81.10
CA GLU A 418 -22.51 19.69 -82.16
C GLU A 418 -23.32 19.62 -83.47
N GLN A 419 -24.62 19.90 -83.44
CA GLN A 419 -25.47 20.00 -84.62
C GLN A 419 -25.56 21.45 -85.11
N SER A 420 -25.40 21.65 -86.43
CA SER A 420 -25.35 22.99 -87.04
C SER A 420 -26.76 23.54 -87.30
N PHE A 421 -27.27 24.39 -86.40
CA PHE A 421 -28.63 24.97 -86.48
C PHE A 421 -28.67 26.47 -86.85
N GLY A 422 -27.51 27.08 -87.14
CA GLY A 422 -27.40 28.49 -87.50
C GLY A 422 -27.22 29.44 -86.29
N PRO A 423 -26.75 30.68 -86.52
CA PRO A 423 -26.13 31.51 -85.48
C PRO A 423 -27.07 31.97 -84.35
N LYS A 424 -28.39 32.08 -84.60
CA LYS A 424 -29.37 32.44 -83.55
C LYS A 424 -29.69 31.28 -82.60
N ALA A 425 -29.83 30.07 -83.14
CA ALA A 425 -30.11 28.88 -82.34
C ALA A 425 -28.90 28.47 -81.50
N GLU A 426 -27.70 28.52 -82.09
CA GLU A 426 -26.43 28.30 -81.36
C GLU A 426 -26.23 29.28 -80.20
N GLY A 427 -26.60 30.56 -80.38
CA GLY A 427 -26.56 31.55 -79.31
C GLY A 427 -27.49 31.24 -78.14
N LEU A 428 -28.68 30.73 -78.42
CA LEU A 428 -29.64 30.29 -77.40
C LEU A 428 -29.15 29.04 -76.66
N VAL A 429 -28.67 28.02 -77.39
CA VAL A 429 -28.15 26.80 -76.77
C VAL A 429 -26.91 27.10 -75.92
N ARG A 430 -26.00 27.98 -76.36
CA ARG A 430 -24.88 28.47 -75.54
C ARG A 430 -25.35 29.16 -74.26
N SER A 431 -26.42 29.96 -74.34
CA SER A 431 -26.98 30.65 -73.18
C SER A 431 -27.60 29.68 -72.16
N VAL A 432 -28.31 28.65 -72.63
CA VAL A 432 -28.83 27.56 -71.78
C VAL A 432 -27.69 26.77 -71.15
N SER A 433 -26.66 26.41 -71.92
CA SER A 433 -25.47 25.72 -71.40
C SER A 433 -24.78 26.52 -70.29
N THR A 434 -24.58 27.82 -70.52
CA THR A 434 -23.98 28.73 -69.52
C THR A 434 -24.83 28.81 -68.25
N SER A 435 -26.16 28.83 -68.39
CA SER A 435 -27.07 28.91 -67.24
C SER A 435 -27.11 27.60 -66.44
N LEU A 436 -26.99 26.45 -67.11
CA LEU A 436 -26.85 25.15 -66.46
C LEU A 436 -25.50 25.06 -65.72
N ASP A 437 -24.41 25.53 -66.32
CA ASP A 437 -23.10 25.60 -65.65
C ASP A 437 -23.15 26.47 -64.38
N ASP A 438 -23.87 27.60 -64.42
CA ASP A 438 -24.03 28.48 -63.25
C ASP A 438 -24.80 27.78 -62.10
N VAL A 439 -25.84 27.00 -62.42
CA VAL A 439 -26.62 26.24 -61.42
C VAL A 439 -25.82 25.05 -60.86
N GLU A 440 -25.05 24.35 -61.69
CA GLU A 440 -24.16 23.26 -61.26
C GLU A 440 -23.10 23.79 -60.28
N ASN A 441 -22.48 24.93 -60.62
CA ASN A 441 -21.51 25.60 -59.75
C ASN A 441 -22.13 26.07 -58.42
N LEU A 442 -23.38 26.55 -58.43
CA LEU A 442 -24.12 26.92 -57.21
C LEU A 442 -24.32 25.71 -56.30
N LEU A 443 -24.90 24.64 -56.85
CA LEU A 443 -25.18 23.41 -56.11
C LEU A 443 -23.88 22.80 -55.56
N GLY A 444 -22.84 22.71 -56.38
CA GLY A 444 -21.52 22.24 -55.95
C GLY A 444 -20.95 23.07 -54.80
N THR A 445 -21.06 24.40 -54.89
CA THR A 445 -20.62 25.33 -53.83
C THR A 445 -21.42 25.14 -52.53
N LEU A 446 -22.74 24.96 -52.63
CA LEU A 446 -23.63 24.80 -51.47
C LEU A 446 -23.41 23.45 -50.77
N VAL A 447 -23.13 22.40 -51.54
CA VAL A 447 -22.68 21.09 -51.04
C VAL A 447 -21.34 21.20 -50.34
N ASP A 448 -20.36 21.88 -50.95
CA ASP A 448 -19.05 22.08 -50.36
C ASP A 448 -19.18 22.79 -49.00
N ILE A 449 -19.98 23.87 -48.92
CA ILE A 449 -20.26 24.57 -47.65
C ILE A 449 -20.89 23.63 -46.63
N SER A 450 -21.91 22.87 -47.02
CA SER A 450 -22.60 21.93 -46.12
C SER A 450 -21.69 20.82 -45.61
N LYS A 451 -20.79 20.30 -46.47
CA LYS A 451 -19.78 19.30 -46.09
C LYS A 451 -18.72 19.86 -45.15
N LEU A 452 -18.34 21.13 -45.34
CA LEU A 452 -17.42 21.84 -44.45
C LEU A 452 -18.06 22.11 -43.08
N ASP A 453 -19.33 22.56 -43.02
CA ASP A 453 -20.05 22.83 -41.76
C ASP A 453 -20.28 21.58 -40.91
N ALA A 454 -20.45 20.43 -41.56
CA ALA A 454 -20.63 19.15 -40.89
C ALA A 454 -19.31 18.50 -40.43
N GLY A 455 -18.15 19.09 -40.78
CA GLY A 455 -16.84 18.53 -40.46
C GLY A 455 -16.54 17.18 -41.14
N VAL A 456 -17.23 16.86 -42.24
CA VAL A 456 -17.05 15.59 -42.99
C VAL A 456 -15.73 15.61 -43.76
N ILE A 457 -15.32 16.77 -44.27
CA ILE A 457 -14.05 16.94 -44.98
C ILE A 457 -12.92 17.02 -43.95
N LYS A 458 -12.04 16.01 -43.96
CA LYS A 458 -10.80 16.02 -43.18
C LYS A 458 -9.64 16.51 -44.06
N PRO A 459 -8.91 17.57 -43.68
CA PRO A 459 -7.77 18.06 -44.45
C PRO A 459 -6.62 17.07 -44.54
N ASP A 460 -6.06 16.88 -45.73
CA ASP A 460 -4.84 16.10 -45.94
C ASP A 460 -3.61 17.02 -45.97
N VAL A 461 -3.16 17.42 -44.77
CA VAL A 461 -2.07 18.38 -44.60
C VAL A 461 -0.72 17.71 -44.88
N THR A 462 -0.07 18.14 -45.96
CA THR A 462 1.24 17.62 -46.39
C THR A 462 2.21 18.76 -46.74
N ALA A 463 3.51 18.48 -46.68
CA ALA A 463 4.54 19.42 -47.14
C ALA A 463 4.73 19.31 -48.67
N PHE A 464 4.55 20.40 -49.41
CA PHE A 464 4.71 20.42 -50.87
C PHE A 464 5.33 21.75 -51.38
N ASP A 465 5.87 21.73 -52.61
CA ASP A 465 6.42 22.92 -53.28
C ASP A 465 5.28 23.77 -53.86
N LEU A 466 5.22 25.05 -53.47
CA LEU A 466 4.24 26.01 -54.00
C LEU A 466 4.37 26.22 -55.51
N ARG A 467 5.53 25.95 -56.11
CA ARG A 467 5.80 26.16 -57.54
C ARG A 467 4.76 25.51 -58.41
N ASP A 468 4.50 24.23 -58.20
CA ASP A 468 3.60 23.45 -59.06
C ASP A 468 2.15 23.91 -58.91
N LEU A 469 1.72 24.15 -57.67
CA LEU A 469 0.38 24.66 -57.38
C LEU A 469 0.15 26.02 -58.05
N LEU A 470 1.06 26.97 -57.82
CA LEU A 470 0.93 28.32 -58.33
C LEU A 470 1.09 28.40 -59.85
N ASN A 471 2.02 27.65 -60.46
CA ASN A 471 2.18 27.58 -61.91
C ASN A 471 0.92 27.06 -62.60
N ASN A 472 0.32 26.01 -62.05
CA ASN A 472 -0.89 25.42 -62.60
C ASN A 472 -2.06 26.42 -62.55
N ILE A 473 -2.27 27.08 -61.42
CA ILE A 473 -3.31 28.10 -61.25
C ILE A 473 -3.02 29.30 -62.17
N ALA A 474 -1.79 29.81 -62.21
CA ALA A 474 -1.43 30.94 -63.04
C ALA A 474 -1.69 30.66 -64.54
N ARG A 475 -1.35 29.47 -65.03
CA ARG A 475 -1.58 29.08 -66.44
C ARG A 475 -3.08 29.08 -66.78
N GLU A 476 -3.90 28.54 -65.90
CA GLU A 476 -5.36 28.48 -66.07
C GLU A 476 -5.97 29.88 -66.10
N PHE A 477 -5.66 30.72 -65.10
CA PHE A 477 -6.28 32.04 -64.96
C PHE A 477 -5.69 33.10 -65.90
N ARG A 478 -4.50 32.87 -66.48
CA ARG A 478 -3.94 33.77 -67.50
C ARG A 478 -4.77 33.77 -68.78
N GLN A 479 -5.26 32.60 -69.20
CA GLN A 479 -6.16 32.50 -70.36
C GLN A 479 -7.50 33.19 -70.08
N MET A 480 -8.07 32.97 -68.89
CA MET A 480 -9.32 33.59 -68.47
C MET A 480 -9.20 35.11 -68.38
N ALA A 481 -8.14 35.63 -67.77
CA ALA A 481 -7.87 37.06 -67.69
C ALA A 481 -7.71 37.69 -69.09
N MET A 482 -7.00 37.02 -70.00
CA MET A 482 -6.85 37.51 -71.38
C MET A 482 -8.17 37.59 -72.14
N ALA A 483 -9.09 36.63 -71.93
CA ALA A 483 -10.42 36.66 -72.55
C ALA A 483 -11.26 37.85 -72.09
N GLU A 484 -11.08 38.30 -70.85
CA GLU A 484 -11.73 39.48 -70.27
C GLU A 484 -10.91 40.78 -70.48
N GLY A 485 -9.84 40.75 -71.28
CA GLY A 485 -9.00 41.94 -71.56
C GLY A 485 -8.06 42.37 -70.42
N LEU A 486 -7.87 41.51 -69.42
CA LEU A 486 -7.03 41.78 -68.24
C LEU A 486 -5.63 41.18 -68.37
N ARG A 487 -4.67 41.80 -67.69
CA ARG A 487 -3.29 41.27 -67.59
C ARG A 487 -3.07 40.61 -66.24
N LEU A 488 -2.85 39.30 -66.23
CA LEU A 488 -2.42 38.54 -65.05
C LEU A 488 -0.89 38.40 -65.05
N ASP A 489 -0.22 39.05 -64.10
CA ASP A 489 1.20 38.87 -63.82
C ASP A 489 1.37 37.82 -62.68
N PHE A 490 2.40 36.97 -62.78
CA PHE A 490 2.63 35.87 -61.84
C PHE A 490 4.09 35.84 -61.38
N ILE A 491 4.30 35.73 -60.07
CA ILE A 491 5.63 35.58 -59.45
C ILE A 491 5.78 34.14 -58.95
N ALA A 492 6.66 33.39 -59.62
CA ALA A 492 7.00 32.04 -59.21
C ALA A 492 7.66 32.02 -57.83
N SER A 493 7.37 30.99 -57.05
CA SER A 493 7.97 30.73 -55.75
C SER A 493 8.35 29.26 -55.63
N SER A 494 9.44 28.98 -54.94
CA SER A 494 9.89 27.62 -54.58
C SER A 494 9.80 27.37 -53.08
N ALA A 495 8.94 28.13 -52.39
CA ALA A 495 8.75 27.95 -50.97
C ALA A 495 7.98 26.66 -50.71
N ILE A 496 8.45 25.90 -49.73
CA ILE A 496 7.79 24.68 -49.26
C ILE A 496 6.80 25.11 -48.18
N VAL A 497 5.55 24.66 -48.29
CA VAL A 497 4.49 24.93 -47.32
C VAL A 497 3.87 23.65 -46.83
N GLU A 498 3.26 23.71 -45.65
CA GLU A 498 2.53 22.59 -45.05
C GLU A 498 1.03 22.92 -45.04
N SER A 499 0.26 22.24 -45.89
CA SER A 499 -1.18 22.47 -46.06
C SER A 499 -1.80 21.33 -46.85
N ASP A 500 -3.13 21.32 -46.96
CA ASP A 500 -3.81 20.59 -48.04
C ASP A 500 -3.71 21.39 -49.35
N SER A 501 -3.11 20.79 -50.38
CA SER A 501 -2.87 21.45 -51.67
C SER A 501 -4.15 21.74 -52.45
N GLN A 502 -5.18 20.90 -52.33
CA GLN A 502 -6.45 21.06 -53.04
C GLN A 502 -7.32 22.13 -52.39
N LEU A 503 -7.42 22.11 -51.06
CA LEU A 503 -8.15 23.12 -50.30
C LEU A 503 -7.49 24.49 -50.42
N LEU A 504 -6.15 24.55 -50.39
CA LEU A 504 -5.41 25.80 -50.65
C LEU A 504 -5.62 26.30 -52.09
N ALA A 505 -5.63 25.40 -53.08
CA ALA A 505 -5.95 25.75 -54.46
C ALA A 505 -7.34 26.38 -54.57
N ARG A 506 -8.33 25.82 -53.85
CA ARG A 506 -9.71 26.35 -53.82
C ARG A 506 -9.75 27.78 -53.26
N ILE A 507 -8.98 28.09 -52.22
CA ILE A 507 -8.88 29.47 -51.69
C ILE A 507 -8.34 30.42 -52.78
N LEU A 508 -7.21 30.07 -53.39
CA LEU A 508 -6.56 30.92 -54.40
C LEU A 508 -7.40 31.10 -55.66
N ARG A 509 -8.09 30.05 -56.11
CA ARG A 509 -9.05 30.10 -57.22
C ARG A 509 -10.17 31.09 -56.90
N ASN A 510 -10.76 31.03 -55.71
CA ASN A 510 -11.82 31.98 -55.31
C ASN A 510 -11.32 33.44 -55.32
N PHE A 511 -10.11 33.71 -54.83
CA PHE A 511 -9.52 35.04 -54.91
C PHE A 511 -9.32 35.51 -56.35
N LEU A 512 -8.79 34.65 -57.23
CA LEU A 512 -8.54 35.00 -58.63
C LEU A 512 -9.83 35.19 -59.43
N THR A 513 -10.84 34.34 -59.23
CA THR A 513 -12.14 34.49 -59.90
C THR A 513 -12.81 35.80 -59.48
N ASN A 514 -12.70 36.18 -58.20
CA ASN A 514 -13.17 37.49 -57.74
C ASN A 514 -12.35 38.64 -58.35
N ALA A 515 -11.03 38.53 -58.39
CA ALA A 515 -10.16 39.55 -58.98
C ALA A 515 -10.47 39.80 -60.46
N ILE A 516 -10.67 38.73 -61.26
CA ILE A 516 -11.06 38.84 -62.68
C ILE A 516 -12.45 39.44 -62.81
N ARG A 517 -13.42 38.98 -61.99
CA ARG A 517 -14.80 39.46 -62.07
C ARG A 517 -14.94 40.95 -61.79
N TYR A 518 -14.25 41.45 -60.76
CA TYR A 518 -14.42 42.84 -60.31
C TYR A 518 -13.46 43.83 -60.98
N THR A 519 -12.40 43.36 -61.63
CA THR A 519 -11.49 44.24 -62.37
C THR A 519 -11.98 44.36 -63.81
N GLY A 520 -12.62 45.47 -64.16
CA GLY A 520 -13.10 45.68 -65.54
C GLY A 520 -11.97 45.97 -66.54
N ASN A 521 -10.98 46.77 -66.15
CA ASN A 521 -9.77 47.06 -66.92
C ASN A 521 -8.60 47.20 -65.94
N GLY A 522 -7.48 46.52 -66.20
CA GLY A 522 -6.32 46.65 -65.31
C GLY A 522 -5.45 45.39 -65.24
N ARG A 523 -4.86 45.18 -64.06
CA ARG A 523 -3.90 44.09 -63.83
C ARG A 523 -4.22 43.33 -62.56
N ILE A 524 -3.89 42.05 -62.58
CA ILE A 524 -3.99 41.15 -61.43
C ILE A 524 -2.60 40.57 -61.19
N LEU A 525 -2.18 40.48 -59.93
CA LEU A 525 -0.89 39.89 -59.55
C LEU A 525 -1.12 38.72 -58.60
N LEU A 526 -0.66 37.54 -59.00
CA LEU A 526 -0.57 36.35 -58.14
C LEU A 526 0.88 36.17 -57.69
N GLY A 527 1.10 36.06 -56.38
CA GLY A 527 2.43 35.77 -55.85
C GLY A 527 2.40 35.39 -54.39
N CYS A 528 3.59 35.26 -53.80
CA CYS A 528 3.70 35.03 -52.36
C CYS A 528 4.89 35.80 -51.77
N ARG A 529 4.83 36.07 -50.47
CA ARG A 529 5.91 36.67 -49.70
C ARG A 529 6.29 35.73 -48.56
N ARG A 530 7.57 35.39 -48.47
CA ARG A 530 8.08 34.60 -47.36
C ARG A 530 8.28 35.50 -46.14
N GLN A 531 7.74 35.09 -45.00
CA GLN A 531 8.05 35.63 -43.68
C GLN A 531 8.71 34.51 -42.83
N LYS A 532 9.15 34.81 -41.60
CA LYS A 532 9.96 33.88 -40.78
C LYS A 532 9.38 32.46 -40.74
N ASP A 533 8.14 32.33 -40.26
CA ASP A 533 7.53 31.02 -39.99
C ASP A 533 6.38 30.65 -40.95
N HIS A 534 6.03 31.55 -41.88
CA HIS A 534 4.92 31.36 -42.80
C HIS A 534 5.16 32.04 -44.14
N VAL A 535 4.45 31.59 -45.16
CA VAL A 535 4.35 32.19 -46.48
C VAL A 535 2.98 32.87 -46.59
N LEU A 536 3.00 34.13 -46.99
CA LEU A 536 1.80 34.90 -47.28
C LEU A 536 1.53 34.83 -48.79
N LEU A 537 0.54 34.04 -49.19
CA LEU A 537 0.07 33.97 -50.58
C LEU A 537 -0.89 35.12 -50.83
N GLN A 538 -0.72 35.87 -51.93
CA GLN A 538 -1.46 37.10 -52.19
C GLN A 538 -1.98 37.16 -53.61
N VAL A 539 -3.20 37.67 -53.75
CA VAL A 539 -3.81 38.06 -55.02
C VAL A 539 -4.13 39.54 -54.94
N TRP A 540 -3.52 40.33 -55.81
CA TRP A 540 -3.76 41.76 -55.94
C TRP A 540 -4.59 42.03 -57.17
N ASP A 541 -5.59 42.89 -57.05
CA ASP A 541 -6.40 43.39 -58.15
C ASP A 541 -6.38 44.93 -58.19
N THR A 542 -6.56 45.49 -59.38
CA THR A 542 -6.73 46.94 -59.57
C THR A 542 -8.21 47.28 -59.81
N GLY A 543 -9.13 46.55 -59.16
CA GLY A 543 -10.57 46.74 -59.29
C GLY A 543 -11.08 47.98 -58.53
N PRO A 544 -12.40 48.11 -58.33
CA PRO A 544 -13.01 49.25 -57.67
C PRO A 544 -12.70 49.35 -56.17
N GLY A 545 -12.03 48.36 -55.58
CA GLY A 545 -11.79 48.30 -54.14
C GLY A 545 -13.08 48.06 -53.33
N ILE A 546 -12.92 47.94 -52.02
CA ILE A 546 -13.96 47.58 -51.05
C ILE A 546 -13.95 48.63 -49.94
N PRO A 547 -15.10 49.27 -49.63
CA PRO A 547 -15.22 50.19 -48.51
C PRO A 547 -14.87 49.54 -47.17
N GLU A 548 -14.24 50.29 -46.26
CA GLU A 548 -13.73 49.77 -44.99
C GLU A 548 -14.86 49.20 -44.09
N ASP A 549 -16.04 49.83 -44.10
CA ASP A 549 -17.23 49.38 -43.37
C ASP A 549 -17.81 48.05 -43.90
N LYS A 550 -17.37 47.61 -45.08
CA LYS A 550 -17.84 46.40 -45.76
C LYS A 550 -16.85 45.24 -45.76
N LEU A 551 -15.59 45.45 -45.33
CA LEU A 551 -14.54 44.42 -45.34
C LEU A 551 -14.89 43.17 -44.50
N THR A 552 -15.71 43.31 -43.46
CA THR A 552 -16.17 42.17 -42.64
C THR A 552 -17.42 41.51 -43.25
N GLU A 553 -18.25 42.27 -43.98
CA GLU A 553 -19.52 41.79 -44.53
C GLU A 553 -19.32 40.89 -45.77
N ILE A 554 -18.23 41.07 -46.53
CA ILE A 554 -17.95 40.28 -47.75
C ILE A 554 -17.73 38.79 -47.52
N PHE A 555 -17.42 38.37 -46.30
CA PHE A 555 -17.23 36.96 -45.93
C PHE A 555 -18.55 36.27 -45.53
N GLN A 556 -19.64 37.03 -45.39
CA GLN A 556 -20.95 36.47 -45.07
C GLN A 556 -21.62 35.83 -46.30
N GLU A 557 -22.33 34.73 -46.07
CA GLU A 557 -23.06 34.01 -47.12
C GLU A 557 -24.12 34.91 -47.78
N PHE A 558 -24.19 34.90 -49.11
CA PHE A 558 -25.15 35.65 -49.94
C PHE A 558 -25.07 37.18 -49.84
N LYS A 559 -24.09 37.74 -49.12
CA LYS A 559 -23.86 39.19 -49.06
C LYS A 559 -23.07 39.65 -50.28
N ARG A 560 -23.57 40.69 -50.95
CA ARG A 560 -22.90 41.35 -52.08
C ARG A 560 -22.93 42.86 -51.89
N ILE A 561 -21.80 43.51 -52.15
CA ILE A 561 -21.71 44.97 -52.20
C ILE A 561 -22.09 45.38 -53.62
N ARG A 562 -23.13 46.21 -53.77
CA ARG A 562 -23.54 46.76 -55.06
C ARG A 562 -22.94 48.16 -55.22
N PRO A 563 -22.02 48.39 -56.17
CA PRO A 563 -21.67 49.75 -56.56
C PRO A 563 -22.88 50.40 -57.25
N ALA A 564 -23.12 51.68 -56.99
CA ALA A 564 -24.16 52.44 -57.67
C ALA A 564 -23.84 52.52 -59.18
N GLY A 565 -24.70 51.94 -60.03
CA GLY A 565 -24.61 52.06 -61.50
C GLY A 565 -23.99 50.88 -62.27
N SER A 566 -23.73 49.73 -61.64
CA SER A 566 -23.17 48.54 -62.32
C SER A 566 -24.25 47.58 -62.86
N GLN A 567 -23.97 46.85 -63.95
CA GLN A 567 -24.84 45.81 -64.52
C GLN A 567 -25.13 44.68 -63.49
N PRO A 568 -26.26 43.97 -63.61
CA PRO A 568 -26.58 42.83 -62.75
C PRO A 568 -25.49 41.76 -62.85
N ASP A 569 -24.77 41.59 -61.75
CA ASP A 569 -23.53 40.84 -61.67
C ASP A 569 -23.76 39.33 -61.46
N LYS A 570 -23.06 38.49 -62.24
CA LYS A 570 -23.35 37.05 -62.44
C LYS A 570 -22.96 36.11 -61.29
N GLY A 571 -22.33 36.60 -60.21
CA GLY A 571 -21.76 35.75 -59.15
C GLY A 571 -22.62 35.63 -57.88
N LEU A 572 -22.72 34.43 -57.28
CA LEU A 572 -23.71 34.13 -56.23
C LEU A 572 -23.47 34.73 -54.83
N GLY A 573 -22.24 35.13 -54.49
CA GLY A 573 -21.88 35.66 -53.17
C GLY A 573 -21.49 34.59 -52.13
N LEU A 574 -21.05 33.42 -52.59
CA LEU A 574 -20.66 32.30 -51.72
C LEU A 574 -19.14 32.04 -51.66
N GLY A 575 -18.38 32.54 -52.63
CA GLY A 575 -16.95 32.21 -52.77
C GLY A 575 -16.08 32.60 -51.58
N LEU A 576 -16.28 33.79 -51.00
CA LEU A 576 -15.50 34.24 -49.83
C LEU A 576 -15.95 33.56 -48.53
N ALA A 577 -17.22 33.16 -48.42
CA ALA A 577 -17.68 32.35 -47.28
C ALA A 577 -17.03 30.95 -47.28
N ILE A 578 -16.82 30.34 -48.45
CA ILE A 578 -16.04 29.10 -48.57
C ILE A 578 -14.60 29.33 -48.12
N VAL A 579 -13.98 30.43 -48.55
CA VAL A 579 -12.61 30.77 -48.16
C VAL A 579 -12.50 30.86 -46.64
N ASP A 580 -13.42 31.55 -45.97
CA ASP A 580 -13.45 31.68 -44.52
C ASP A 580 -13.54 30.29 -43.84
N LYS A 581 -14.44 29.41 -44.30
CA LYS A 581 -14.58 28.05 -43.76
C LYS A 581 -13.34 27.17 -43.99
N ILE A 582 -12.79 27.16 -45.21
CA ILE A 582 -11.57 26.38 -45.52
C ILE A 582 -10.38 26.92 -44.71
N SER A 583 -10.28 28.24 -44.55
CA SER A 583 -9.20 28.88 -43.80
C SER A 583 -9.21 28.49 -42.32
N ARG A 584 -10.40 28.50 -41.68
CA ARG A 584 -10.57 28.03 -40.30
C ARG A 584 -10.28 26.56 -40.15
N MET A 585 -10.71 25.74 -41.11
CA MET A 585 -10.45 24.29 -41.12
C MET A 585 -8.95 23.96 -41.24
N LEU A 586 -8.20 24.72 -42.05
CA LEU A 586 -6.77 24.54 -42.22
C LEU A 586 -5.93 25.23 -41.14
N GLY A 587 -6.52 26.11 -40.32
CA GLY A 587 -5.80 26.97 -39.39
C GLY A 587 -5.01 28.09 -40.07
N HIS A 588 -5.37 28.44 -41.31
CA HIS A 588 -4.71 29.48 -42.11
C HIS A 588 -5.46 30.80 -41.96
N GLU A 589 -4.75 31.87 -41.66
CA GLU A 589 -5.35 33.20 -41.50
C GLU A 589 -5.57 33.86 -42.87
N VAL A 590 -6.79 34.34 -43.14
CA VAL A 590 -7.12 35.10 -44.35
C VAL A 590 -7.31 36.57 -44.00
N THR A 591 -6.64 37.46 -44.73
CA THR A 591 -6.70 38.91 -44.53
C THR A 591 -7.00 39.62 -45.85
N VAL A 592 -7.80 40.67 -45.80
CA VAL A 592 -8.09 41.53 -46.94
C VAL A 592 -7.70 42.97 -46.60
N ASN A 593 -6.93 43.60 -47.48
CA ASN A 593 -6.70 45.04 -47.44
C ASN A 593 -7.20 45.63 -48.75
N SER A 594 -8.07 46.63 -48.69
CA SER A 594 -8.62 47.25 -49.89
C SER A 594 -8.67 48.76 -49.74
N ILE A 595 -8.52 49.47 -50.86
CA ILE A 595 -8.71 50.92 -50.93
C ILE A 595 -9.72 51.19 -52.04
N GLU A 596 -10.84 51.80 -51.67
CA GLU A 596 -11.89 52.16 -52.63
C GLU A 596 -11.33 53.01 -53.78
N GLY A 597 -11.67 52.62 -55.01
CA GLY A 597 -11.18 53.18 -56.26
C GLY A 597 -9.76 52.77 -56.69
N LYS A 598 -9.00 52.02 -55.88
CA LYS A 598 -7.62 51.60 -56.22
C LYS A 598 -7.42 50.09 -56.37
N GLY A 599 -8.27 49.29 -55.72
CA GLY A 599 -8.23 47.83 -55.79
C GLY A 599 -8.05 47.15 -54.43
N SER A 600 -7.93 45.83 -54.44
CA SER A 600 -7.83 45.01 -53.22
C SER A 600 -6.65 44.04 -53.26
N VAL A 601 -6.22 43.62 -52.07
CA VAL A 601 -5.32 42.49 -51.88
C VAL A 601 -5.94 41.49 -50.91
N PHE A 602 -6.13 40.27 -51.39
CA PHE A 602 -6.52 39.12 -50.57
C PHE A 602 -5.28 38.30 -50.27
N SER A 603 -5.07 37.97 -49.00
CA SER A 603 -3.91 37.20 -48.55
C SER A 603 -4.33 36.01 -47.70
N VAL A 604 -3.63 34.88 -47.85
CA VAL A 604 -3.75 33.71 -46.97
C VAL A 604 -2.38 33.33 -46.41
N ARG A 605 -2.34 33.12 -45.09
CA ARG A 605 -1.14 32.80 -44.32
C ARG A 605 -0.99 31.29 -44.18
N VAL A 606 0.11 30.73 -44.69
CA VAL A 606 0.36 29.28 -44.70
C VAL A 606 1.71 28.98 -44.05
N PRO A 607 1.82 28.01 -43.12
CA PRO A 607 3.09 27.68 -42.46
C PRO A 607 4.15 27.14 -43.44
N VAL A 608 5.42 27.45 -43.18
CA VAL A 608 6.55 26.91 -43.95
C VAL A 608 6.74 25.44 -43.61
N GLY A 609 6.72 24.57 -44.63
CA GLY A 609 6.91 23.13 -44.48
C GLY A 609 8.36 22.69 -44.68
N ARG A 610 8.66 21.44 -44.31
CA ARG A 610 9.90 20.74 -44.69
C ARG A 610 9.53 19.49 -45.49
N LEU A 611 10.01 19.39 -46.73
CA LEU A 611 9.86 18.18 -47.53
C LEU A 611 10.59 17.04 -46.81
N LYS A 612 9.89 15.94 -46.52
CA LYS A 612 10.55 14.67 -46.20
C LYS A 612 11.29 14.19 -47.46
N PRO A 613 12.50 13.62 -47.35
CA PRO A 613 13.24 13.13 -48.50
C PRO A 613 12.40 12.09 -49.24
N ARG A 614 11.98 12.43 -50.46
CA ARG A 614 11.30 11.49 -51.35
C ARG A 614 12.37 10.57 -51.94
N GLN A 615 12.23 9.26 -51.75
CA GLN A 615 13.00 8.30 -52.54
C GLN A 615 12.70 8.57 -54.03
N PRO A 616 13.73 8.67 -54.88
CA PRO A 616 13.55 9.00 -56.29
C PRO A 616 12.86 7.82 -56.98
N VAL A 617 11.56 7.96 -57.22
CA VAL A 617 10.87 7.13 -58.22
C VAL A 617 11.04 7.85 -59.55
N ALA A 618 11.65 7.15 -60.50
CA ALA A 618 12.05 7.64 -61.80
C ALA A 618 10.89 8.36 -62.52
N ASP A 619 11.19 9.57 -62.95
CA ASP A 619 10.34 10.42 -63.77
C ASP A 619 10.37 9.87 -65.22
N GLN A 620 9.36 9.11 -65.61
CA GLN A 620 9.11 8.80 -67.03
C GLN A 620 8.10 9.80 -67.59
N ASN A 621 8.55 11.04 -67.76
CA ASN A 621 7.80 12.05 -68.50
C ASN A 621 8.41 12.15 -69.91
N ARG A 622 8.03 11.22 -70.79
CA ARG A 622 8.23 11.41 -72.24
C ARG A 622 7.02 12.16 -72.79
N ALA A 623 7.27 13.37 -73.26
CA ALA A 623 6.33 14.10 -74.11
C ALA A 623 6.03 13.24 -75.36
N VAL A 624 4.74 12.98 -75.64
CA VAL A 624 4.31 12.32 -76.88
C VAL A 624 3.19 13.12 -77.53
N SER A 625 3.39 13.30 -78.83
CA SER A 625 2.59 14.01 -79.82
C SER A 625 1.15 13.47 -79.93
N PHE A 626 0.20 14.39 -80.12
CA PHE A 626 -1.19 14.09 -80.49
C PHE A 626 -1.25 13.64 -81.95
N ASP A 627 -1.50 12.36 -82.19
CA ASP A 627 -2.20 11.93 -83.41
C ASP A 627 -2.98 10.64 -83.16
N SER A 628 -4.02 10.41 -83.96
CA SER A 628 -5.13 9.44 -83.88
C SER A 628 -4.83 7.97 -83.53
N GLY A 629 -5.68 7.32 -82.72
CA GLY A 629 -5.64 5.85 -82.53
C GLY A 629 -6.62 5.26 -81.50
N LEU A 630 -7.93 5.57 -81.60
CA LEU A 630 -8.99 4.93 -80.77
C LEU A 630 -9.97 4.07 -81.59
N GLY A 631 -9.92 4.15 -82.93
CA GLY A 631 -10.87 3.46 -83.79
C GLY A 631 -10.76 1.95 -83.69
N GLY A 632 -11.90 1.29 -83.45
CA GLY A 632 -12.06 -0.16 -83.33
C GLY A 632 -11.77 -0.76 -81.96
N ALA A 633 -11.40 0.03 -80.94
CA ALA A 633 -11.10 -0.49 -79.60
C ALA A 633 -12.35 -1.00 -78.88
N ARG A 634 -12.27 -2.17 -78.24
CA ARG A 634 -13.37 -2.79 -77.48
C ARG A 634 -13.29 -2.41 -76.02
N ILE A 635 -14.27 -1.69 -75.53
CA ILE A 635 -14.28 -1.13 -74.17
C ILE A 635 -15.50 -1.63 -73.41
N TRP A 636 -15.29 -2.13 -72.19
CA TRP A 636 -16.39 -2.44 -71.27
C TRP A 636 -16.57 -1.30 -70.29
N VAL A 637 -17.81 -0.86 -70.07
CA VAL A 637 -18.16 0.18 -69.10
C VAL A 637 -19.06 -0.43 -68.04
N ILE A 638 -18.64 -0.36 -66.79
CA ILE A 638 -19.39 -0.86 -65.64
C ILE A 638 -19.69 0.32 -64.72
N ASP A 639 -20.94 0.76 -64.67
CA ASP A 639 -21.42 1.84 -63.80
C ASP A 639 -22.88 1.56 -63.42
N ASN A 640 -23.24 1.73 -62.15
CA ASN A 640 -24.57 1.41 -61.65
C ASN A 640 -25.66 2.38 -62.17
N ASP A 641 -25.30 3.56 -62.67
CA ASP A 641 -26.24 4.50 -63.28
C ASP A 641 -26.39 4.24 -64.78
N GLN A 642 -27.59 3.79 -65.18
CA GLN A 642 -27.91 3.49 -66.58
C GLN A 642 -27.80 4.73 -67.50
N SER A 643 -28.02 5.94 -66.96
CA SER A 643 -27.85 7.19 -67.71
C SER A 643 -26.38 7.48 -67.99
N ILE A 644 -25.49 7.16 -67.03
CA ILE A 644 -24.04 7.28 -67.20
C ILE A 644 -23.54 6.25 -68.23
N CYS A 645 -24.04 5.01 -68.16
CA CYS A 645 -23.75 3.99 -69.17
C CYS A 645 -24.12 4.44 -70.58
N GLN A 646 -25.35 4.93 -70.79
CA GLN A 646 -25.80 5.43 -72.10
C GLN A 646 -24.98 6.64 -72.58
N GLY A 647 -24.65 7.57 -71.68
CA GLY A 647 -23.82 8.72 -72.01
C GLY A 647 -22.38 8.33 -72.38
N MET A 648 -21.79 7.38 -71.65
CA MET A 648 -20.44 6.89 -71.92
C MET A 648 -20.39 6.06 -73.21
N GLN A 649 -21.41 5.25 -73.48
CA GLN A 649 -21.58 4.54 -74.74
C GLN A 649 -21.61 5.53 -75.91
N THR A 650 -22.51 6.52 -75.87
CA THR A 650 -22.64 7.53 -76.93
C THR A 650 -21.31 8.26 -77.20
N LEU A 651 -20.59 8.62 -76.13
CA LEU A 651 -19.33 9.36 -76.23
C LEU A 651 -18.18 8.50 -76.80
N LEU A 652 -18.07 7.24 -76.40
CA LEU A 652 -17.01 6.33 -76.84
C LEU A 652 -17.29 5.79 -78.25
N GLU A 653 -18.54 5.50 -78.60
CA GLU A 653 -18.96 5.17 -79.97
C GLU A 653 -18.72 6.35 -80.92
N GLY A 654 -18.90 7.60 -80.45
CA GLY A 654 -18.52 8.81 -81.17
C GLY A 654 -17.01 8.94 -81.43
N TRP A 655 -16.18 8.15 -80.76
CA TRP A 655 -14.73 8.01 -81.02
C TRP A 655 -14.39 6.73 -81.79
N ASP A 656 -15.38 6.07 -82.38
CA ASP A 656 -15.28 4.84 -83.19
C ASP A 656 -14.85 3.60 -82.37
N CYS A 657 -15.15 3.58 -81.06
CA CYS A 657 -14.93 2.42 -80.19
C CYS A 657 -16.14 1.46 -80.20
N GLN A 658 -15.91 0.16 -79.98
CA GLN A 658 -16.97 -0.82 -79.71
C GLN A 658 -17.20 -0.92 -78.21
N VAL A 659 -18.39 -0.57 -77.73
CA VAL A 659 -18.66 -0.43 -76.30
C VAL A 659 -19.70 -1.43 -75.84
N VAL A 660 -19.45 -2.09 -74.71
CA VAL A 660 -20.46 -2.86 -73.98
C VAL A 660 -20.62 -2.24 -72.60
N THR A 661 -21.85 -1.88 -72.24
CA THR A 661 -22.17 -1.28 -70.95
C THR A 661 -22.92 -2.27 -70.08
N ALA A 662 -22.60 -2.31 -68.79
CA ALA A 662 -23.29 -3.13 -67.81
C ALA A 662 -23.45 -2.37 -66.49
N VAL A 663 -24.56 -2.60 -65.80
CA VAL A 663 -24.81 -1.97 -64.48
C VAL A 663 -24.24 -2.77 -63.30
N SER A 664 -23.85 -4.02 -63.54
CA SER A 664 -23.23 -4.91 -62.57
C SER A 664 -22.44 -6.03 -63.28
N LEU A 665 -21.69 -6.83 -62.52
CA LEU A 665 -21.02 -8.01 -63.07
C LEU A 665 -22.02 -9.02 -63.67
N GLU A 666 -23.13 -9.29 -62.97
CA GLU A 666 -24.17 -10.20 -63.45
C GLU A 666 -24.79 -9.72 -64.77
N ASP A 667 -24.97 -8.40 -64.91
CA ASP A 667 -25.53 -7.81 -66.13
C ASP A 667 -24.54 -7.92 -67.31
N LEU A 668 -23.24 -7.78 -67.04
CA LEU A 668 -22.20 -8.02 -68.04
C LEU A 668 -22.18 -9.49 -68.49
N GLU A 669 -22.29 -10.43 -67.56
CA GLU A 669 -22.29 -11.89 -67.82
C GLU A 669 -23.51 -12.35 -68.64
N ARG A 670 -24.64 -11.66 -68.55
CA ARG A 670 -25.82 -11.93 -69.39
C ARG A 670 -25.60 -11.52 -70.85
N GLN A 671 -24.78 -10.50 -71.08
CA GLN A 671 -24.54 -9.95 -72.41
C GLN A 671 -23.40 -10.67 -73.14
N LEU A 672 -22.37 -11.08 -72.40
CA LEU A 672 -21.18 -11.72 -72.96
C LEU A 672 -20.49 -12.62 -71.93
N ASP A 673 -19.63 -13.53 -72.40
CA ASP A 673 -18.80 -14.35 -71.50
C ASP A 673 -17.51 -13.57 -71.13
N PRO A 674 -17.31 -13.19 -69.85
CA PRO A 674 -16.15 -12.42 -69.43
C PRO A 674 -14.82 -13.16 -69.60
N ALA A 675 -14.81 -14.50 -69.74
CA ALA A 675 -13.59 -15.29 -69.88
C ALA A 675 -13.09 -15.36 -71.33
N SER A 676 -14.01 -15.41 -72.31
CA SER A 676 -13.68 -15.62 -73.73
C SER A 676 -13.86 -14.38 -74.62
N SER A 677 -14.69 -13.42 -74.20
CA SER A 677 -14.98 -12.22 -74.99
C SER A 677 -13.78 -11.28 -75.02
N ALA A 678 -13.53 -10.66 -76.18
CA ALA A 678 -12.37 -9.81 -76.35
C ALA A 678 -12.67 -8.38 -75.85
N VAL A 679 -11.77 -7.85 -75.02
CA VAL A 679 -11.82 -6.49 -74.48
C VAL A 679 -10.41 -5.94 -74.44
N ASP A 680 -10.28 -4.69 -74.87
CA ASP A 680 -9.01 -3.97 -74.93
C ASP A 680 -8.86 -3.02 -73.73
N LEU A 681 -9.97 -2.61 -73.08
CA LEU A 681 -9.96 -1.81 -71.85
C LEU A 681 -11.28 -1.93 -71.05
N ILE A 682 -11.19 -1.89 -69.72
CA ILE A 682 -12.34 -1.84 -68.81
C ILE A 682 -12.41 -0.49 -68.11
N LEU A 683 -13.54 0.20 -68.21
CA LEU A 683 -13.93 1.36 -67.42
C LEU A 683 -14.88 0.88 -66.33
N ALA A 684 -14.55 1.09 -65.05
CA ALA A 684 -15.41 0.66 -63.96
C ALA A 684 -15.56 1.78 -62.91
N ASP A 685 -16.78 2.02 -62.43
CA ASP A 685 -16.99 2.86 -61.26
C ASP A 685 -16.51 2.15 -59.99
N TYR A 686 -15.95 2.90 -59.04
CA TYR A 686 -15.44 2.35 -57.80
C TYR A 686 -16.56 1.89 -56.86
N HIS A 687 -17.67 2.64 -56.78
CA HIS A 687 -18.83 2.27 -55.97
C HIS A 687 -19.93 1.73 -56.88
N LEU A 688 -20.23 0.44 -56.77
CA LEU A 688 -21.40 -0.16 -57.42
C LEU A 688 -22.49 -0.40 -56.37
N ASP A 689 -23.67 -0.86 -56.79
CA ASP A 689 -24.79 -1.16 -55.87
C ASP A 689 -24.47 -2.35 -54.94
N ASN A 690 -25.22 -2.50 -53.84
CA ASN A 690 -25.09 -3.59 -52.85
C ASN A 690 -23.73 -3.70 -52.13
N ASP A 691 -23.04 -2.57 -51.88
CA ASP A 691 -21.71 -2.52 -51.23
C ASP A 691 -20.60 -3.25 -52.02
N GLU A 692 -20.82 -3.54 -53.31
CA GLU A 692 -19.79 -4.10 -54.19
C GLU A 692 -18.81 -3.00 -54.63
N ASN A 693 -17.50 -3.26 -54.47
CA ASN A 693 -16.49 -2.35 -55.01
C ASN A 693 -16.16 -2.76 -56.45
N GLY A 694 -16.07 -1.78 -57.35
CA GLY A 694 -15.65 -2.05 -58.73
C GLY A 694 -14.26 -2.67 -58.84
N VAL A 695 -13.40 -2.53 -57.82
CA VAL A 695 -12.11 -3.21 -57.75
C VAL A 695 -12.30 -4.73 -57.69
N ASP A 696 -13.25 -5.20 -56.89
CA ASP A 696 -13.53 -6.62 -56.69
C ASP A 696 -14.14 -7.21 -57.98
N VAL A 697 -15.09 -6.49 -58.59
CA VAL A 697 -15.68 -6.85 -59.88
C VAL A 697 -14.63 -6.99 -60.98
N VAL A 698 -13.72 -6.01 -61.09
CA VAL A 698 -12.66 -6.04 -62.09
C VAL A 698 -11.63 -7.13 -61.79
N ALA A 699 -11.30 -7.37 -60.52
CA ALA A 699 -10.40 -8.45 -60.13
C ALA A 699 -10.99 -9.82 -60.48
N GLU A 700 -12.30 -10.00 -60.30
CA GLU A 700 -13.02 -11.21 -60.69
C GLU A 700 -13.04 -11.40 -62.21
N ILE A 701 -13.34 -10.34 -62.98
CA ILE A 701 -13.29 -10.37 -64.45
C ILE A 701 -11.89 -10.75 -64.91
N ASN A 702 -10.86 -10.03 -64.46
CA ASN A 702 -9.48 -10.26 -64.90
C ASN A 702 -8.90 -11.59 -64.39
N GLY A 703 -9.36 -12.11 -63.24
CA GLY A 703 -8.96 -13.41 -62.71
C GLY A 703 -9.47 -14.59 -63.54
N ARG A 704 -10.60 -14.42 -64.24
CA ARG A 704 -11.17 -15.44 -65.15
C ARG A 704 -10.54 -15.41 -66.55
N ARG A 705 -9.71 -14.40 -66.86
CA ARG A 705 -9.14 -14.16 -68.20
C ARG A 705 -7.71 -14.66 -68.30
N ARG A 706 -7.33 -15.16 -69.48
CA ARG A 706 -5.94 -15.57 -69.77
C ARG A 706 -4.98 -14.38 -69.87
N CYS A 707 -5.48 -13.23 -70.31
CA CYS A 707 -4.74 -11.97 -70.36
C CYS A 707 -5.61 -10.89 -69.69
N PRO A 708 -5.15 -10.28 -68.58
CA PRO A 708 -5.91 -9.25 -67.90
C PRO A 708 -5.98 -7.99 -68.78
N ALA A 709 -7.18 -7.42 -68.90
CA ALA A 709 -7.38 -6.18 -69.63
C ALA A 709 -6.95 -4.97 -68.77
N PRO A 710 -6.40 -3.91 -69.38
CA PRO A 710 -6.16 -2.63 -68.71
C PRO A 710 -7.44 -2.06 -68.10
N VAL A 711 -7.32 -1.45 -66.92
CA VAL A 711 -8.46 -0.96 -66.14
C VAL A 711 -8.31 0.53 -65.86
N VAL A 712 -9.39 1.26 -66.09
CA VAL A 712 -9.57 2.64 -65.64
C VAL A 712 -10.70 2.68 -64.61
N MET A 713 -10.31 2.86 -63.34
CA MET A 713 -11.26 3.05 -62.25
C MET A 713 -11.73 4.50 -62.22
N ILE A 714 -13.04 4.71 -62.21
CA ILE A 714 -13.68 6.01 -62.10
C ILE A 714 -14.18 6.13 -60.66
N THR A 715 -13.97 7.26 -59.98
CA THR A 715 -14.45 7.42 -58.60
C THR A 715 -14.80 8.86 -58.25
N ALA A 716 -15.75 9.05 -57.33
CA ALA A 716 -15.99 10.34 -56.67
C ALA A 716 -15.11 10.55 -55.42
N ASN A 717 -14.26 9.58 -55.05
CA ASN A 717 -13.42 9.64 -53.85
C ASN A 717 -12.02 10.24 -54.17
N TYR A 718 -11.56 11.18 -53.34
CA TYR A 718 -10.35 11.98 -53.59
C TYR A 718 -9.15 11.61 -52.71
N THR A 719 -9.28 10.60 -51.84
CA THR A 719 -8.24 10.23 -50.87
C THR A 719 -6.96 9.70 -51.53
N ASN A 720 -5.81 10.03 -50.94
CA ASN A 720 -4.50 9.55 -51.40
C ASN A 720 -4.29 8.06 -51.10
N GLU A 721 -4.90 7.54 -50.04
CA GLU A 721 -4.91 6.10 -49.70
C GLU A 721 -5.53 5.27 -50.83
N LEU A 722 -6.68 5.69 -51.35
CA LEU A 722 -7.35 5.02 -52.46
C LEU A 722 -6.54 5.11 -53.75
N LYS A 723 -5.98 6.28 -54.05
CA LYS A 723 -5.05 6.47 -55.19
C LYS A 723 -3.87 5.51 -55.14
N GLN A 724 -3.31 5.32 -53.95
CA GLN A 724 -2.17 4.44 -53.75
C GLN A 724 -2.58 2.97 -53.88
N HIS A 725 -3.69 2.57 -53.26
CA HIS A 725 -4.24 1.23 -53.36
C HIS A 725 -4.56 0.81 -54.81
N ILE A 726 -5.25 1.68 -55.57
CA ILE A 726 -5.60 1.41 -56.98
C ILE A 726 -4.34 1.35 -57.85
N ARG A 727 -3.31 2.14 -57.54
CA ARG A 727 -2.02 2.11 -58.24
C ARG A 727 -1.22 0.85 -57.92
N GLU A 728 -1.26 0.36 -56.69
CA GLU A 728 -0.65 -0.92 -56.29
C GLU A 728 -1.26 -2.11 -57.04
N LEU A 729 -2.55 -2.03 -57.37
CA LEU A 729 -3.25 -2.99 -58.23
C LEU A 729 -2.97 -2.81 -59.74
N GLY A 730 -2.16 -1.82 -60.12
CA GLY A 730 -1.78 -1.55 -61.51
C GLY A 730 -2.88 -0.90 -62.37
N HIS A 731 -3.94 -0.36 -61.75
CA HIS A 731 -5.04 0.28 -62.45
C HIS A 731 -4.85 1.80 -62.55
N LEU A 732 -5.46 2.42 -63.58
CA LEU A 732 -5.47 3.88 -63.74
C LEU A 732 -6.69 4.48 -63.04
N LEU A 733 -6.49 5.50 -62.19
CA LEU A 733 -7.61 6.17 -61.51
C LEU A 733 -8.01 7.47 -62.21
N MET A 734 -9.32 7.67 -62.39
CA MET A 734 -9.93 8.91 -62.88
C MET A 734 -11.04 9.38 -61.93
N ASN A 735 -11.15 10.70 -61.73
CA ASN A 735 -12.13 11.27 -60.81
C ASN A 735 -13.39 11.73 -61.55
N LYS A 736 -14.57 11.50 -60.97
CA LYS A 736 -15.84 12.10 -61.40
C LYS A 736 -15.86 13.60 -61.03
N PRO A 737 -16.31 14.51 -61.91
CA PRO A 737 -16.85 14.28 -63.25
C PRO A 737 -15.77 13.99 -64.30
N VAL A 738 -16.03 13.00 -65.16
CA VAL A 738 -15.11 12.57 -66.22
C VAL A 738 -15.13 13.58 -67.36
N LYS A 739 -14.00 14.24 -67.61
CA LYS A 739 -13.85 15.20 -68.72
C LYS A 739 -13.51 14.44 -70.02
N PRO A 740 -14.28 14.61 -71.12
CA PRO A 740 -14.09 13.86 -72.38
C PRO A 740 -12.65 13.88 -72.91
N LEU A 741 -12.00 15.04 -72.97
CA LEU A 741 -10.62 15.17 -73.46
C LEU A 741 -9.60 14.42 -72.60
N LYS A 742 -9.83 14.37 -71.28
CA LYS A 742 -8.94 13.67 -70.34
C LYS A 742 -9.11 12.16 -70.44
N LEU A 743 -10.36 11.70 -70.58
CA LEU A 743 -10.68 10.30 -70.83
C LEU A 743 -10.04 9.82 -72.14
N ARG A 744 -10.23 10.57 -73.23
CA ARG A 744 -9.65 10.25 -74.54
C ARG A 744 -8.14 10.09 -74.50
N SER A 745 -7.45 11.01 -73.83
CA SER A 745 -5.99 10.99 -73.66
C SER A 745 -5.53 9.75 -72.86
N ALA A 746 -6.23 9.43 -71.76
CA ALA A 746 -5.94 8.26 -70.94
C ALA A 746 -6.14 6.94 -71.71
N LEU A 747 -7.25 6.82 -72.44
CA LEU A 747 -7.56 5.63 -73.25
C LEU A 747 -6.55 5.44 -74.38
N SER A 748 -6.20 6.52 -75.10
CA SER A 748 -5.20 6.47 -76.17
C SER A 748 -3.81 6.05 -75.66
N HIS A 749 -3.47 6.40 -74.41
CA HIS A 749 -2.22 5.97 -73.80
C HIS A 749 -2.24 4.48 -73.43
N LEU A 750 -3.34 4.00 -72.85
CA LEU A 750 -3.45 2.60 -72.40
C LEU A 750 -3.57 1.61 -73.56
N LEU A 751 -4.17 2.00 -74.67
CA LEU A 751 -4.35 1.15 -75.86
C LEU A 751 -3.13 1.10 -76.79
N ARG A 752 -2.06 1.88 -76.49
CA ARG A 752 -0.80 1.92 -77.27
C ARG A 752 0.32 1.07 -76.68
N ASN A 753 0.19 0.64 -75.43
CA ASN A 753 1.10 -0.26 -74.74
C ASN A 753 0.51 -1.67 -74.73
#